data_AF-A0A0R1X0H9-F1
#
_entry.id   AF-A0A0R1X0H9-F1
#
_cell.length_a   1.000
_cell.length_b   1.000
_cell.length_c   1.000
_cell.angle_alpha   90.00
_cell.angle_beta   90.00
_cell.angle_gamma   90.00
#
_symmetry.space_group_name_H-M   'P 1'
#
loop_
_entity.id
_entity.type
_entity.pdbx_description
1 polymer ?
#
loop_
_entity_poly.entity_id
_entity_poly.type
_entity_poly.pdbx_seq_one_letter_code
_entity_poly.pdbx_strand_id
1 'polypeptide(L)'
;MVEKNNDNSKLKKAYIASGIALASIGATAANADNAQADTTATTQPTTNKNVIDNSNQQQATPTQETNTYKSITVQPNETTNTNYNYGGNITNDVSSTSSAPAKNATNVSGANNAMAAGTSGSVTYNPQLASAPANVTNFVNAISKDAVRVANEYGVYASMMIAQAGLESAWGQSTLATKGHNLFGVKYRGTGDYITMPTQEYYNGSFHWINDKFQKYDSYYGSLVGYAQLIQKNYPNSTRAKASSYQQAAQNLRHGVYGTYATDPGYASKLTNLIQSYGFAAYDKATTNSAVKEKYENGAWYLYNGNKKMTGLQYLSTGNKVVYYANDGKMVHGQKNINGKWYYFDDRSGAMQTGFKYIASQKKNVYYNAQGQMLYGQQKINGQWYLFDKNSGAMKYGWQKIPEQNKTVYYTEKGQMVHGQKYINGHWYYFDDKSGAEVVSTFKWIPEQNKTVYYNSQGQMLYGTHLINGKVYSFDKYSGAMRANTFFYNSETKGTQYYDSKGQLVFGEKRIGNFWYLFDKNTGNLLTGFQNLKDYGQNKTVYYNSKGQMLYGQQKINGHWYFFDKNSGAMKYGFQRIEDQKKTVYYNNEGHMIYGLQKINGNLYYFNKSSGAMTTGWSYVENDGKLHYFDKNGKSVTGTVKIGNNTYQFNLNGDLITDNNRHQFLSSDGKWFLLENGKVLTGWQTIKDQNKTVYYDKNSGNMLYGQQYINGHWYLFDNASGAMKTGWQTIKDQNKTVYYNKQGQMVYGKQVIDGKTYTFNEKSGAVSKF
;
A
#
# COMPACT_ATOMS: atom_id res chain seq x y z
N MET A 1 -15.05 -11.50 28.70
CA MET A 1 -16.45 -11.70 28.27
C MET A 1 -16.42 -12.53 27.00
N VAL A 2 -17.05 -13.70 27.09
CA VAL A 2 -17.18 -14.72 26.05
C VAL A 2 -18.46 -14.43 25.27
N GLU A 3 -18.43 -14.57 23.94
CA GLU A 3 -19.51 -15.01 23.03
C GLU A 3 -18.98 -14.85 21.60
N LYS A 4 -18.46 -15.88 20.91
CA LYS A 4 -19.16 -17.04 20.31
C LYS A 4 -20.51 -16.70 19.69
N ASN A 5 -20.49 -16.30 18.41
CA ASN A 5 -21.59 -16.60 17.49
C ASN A 5 -21.05 -17.48 16.36
N ASN A 6 -21.16 -18.79 16.60
CA ASN A 6 -21.18 -19.83 15.58
C ASN A 6 -22.58 -19.83 14.97
N ASP A 7 -22.75 -19.25 13.79
CA ASP A 7 -23.88 -19.57 12.93
C ASP A 7 -23.36 -20.35 11.72
N ASN A 8 -23.26 -21.66 11.91
CA ASN A 8 -22.83 -22.62 10.91
C ASN A 8 -24.06 -23.44 10.51
N SER A 9 -25.10 -22.76 10.00
CA SER A 9 -26.19 -23.41 9.27
C SER A 9 -25.67 -23.85 7.88
N LYS A 10 -24.75 -24.82 7.90
CA LYS A 10 -24.39 -25.58 6.70
C LYS A 10 -25.64 -26.31 6.24
N LEU A 11 -26.22 -25.77 5.16
CA LEU A 11 -27.02 -26.51 4.19
C LEU A 11 -26.58 -27.98 4.15
N LYS A 12 -27.54 -28.88 4.38
CA LYS A 12 -27.38 -30.34 4.24
C LYS A 12 -26.94 -30.64 2.81
N LYS A 13 -25.63 -30.65 2.55
CA LYS A 13 -25.08 -31.01 1.23
C LYS A 13 -25.18 -32.52 1.07
N ALA A 14 -26.06 -32.96 0.17
CA ALA A 14 -26.04 -34.32 -0.34
C ALA A 14 -24.63 -34.64 -0.85
N TYR A 15 -24.15 -35.86 -0.58
CA TYR A 15 -22.80 -36.27 -0.97
C TYR A 15 -22.67 -36.51 -2.48
N ILE A 16 -23.82 -36.64 -3.14
CA ILE A 16 -24.01 -36.92 -4.57
C ILE A 16 -25.19 -36.08 -5.03
N ALA A 17 -25.05 -35.43 -6.18
CA ALA A 17 -26.12 -34.63 -6.76
C ALA A 17 -27.28 -35.54 -7.16
N SER A 18 -28.45 -35.37 -6.55
CA SER A 18 -29.68 -36.03 -6.97
C SER A 18 -30.25 -35.27 -8.17
N GLY A 19 -30.02 -35.75 -9.39
CA GLY A 19 -30.65 -35.20 -10.59
C GLY A 19 -29.77 -35.31 -11.84
N ILE A 20 -29.84 -36.43 -12.55
CA ILE A 20 -29.47 -36.50 -13.97
C ILE A 20 -30.66 -37.10 -14.72
N ALA A 21 -31.30 -36.27 -15.53
CA ALA A 21 -32.06 -36.70 -16.70
C ALA A 21 -31.57 -35.85 -17.88
N LEU A 22 -30.95 -36.48 -18.87
CA LEU A 22 -30.62 -35.90 -20.16
C LEU A 22 -31.20 -36.83 -21.22
N ALA A 23 -32.20 -36.34 -21.96
CA ALA A 23 -32.60 -36.86 -23.25
C ALA A 23 -32.41 -35.75 -24.30
N SER A 24 -31.88 -36.16 -25.45
CA SER A 24 -31.40 -35.39 -26.60
C SER A 24 -32.45 -34.55 -27.34
N ILE A 25 -32.00 -33.53 -28.09
CA ILE A 25 -32.19 -33.35 -29.55
C ILE A 25 -31.21 -32.25 -30.02
N GLY A 26 -30.60 -32.45 -31.20
CA GLY A 26 -29.68 -31.50 -31.83
C GLY A 26 -30.38 -30.54 -32.79
N ALA A 27 -29.68 -29.46 -33.15
CA ALA A 27 -29.86 -28.77 -34.42
C ALA A 27 -28.65 -27.87 -34.71
N THR A 28 -28.12 -28.05 -35.92
CA THR A 28 -27.21 -27.18 -36.65
C THR A 28 -27.92 -25.90 -37.11
N ALA A 29 -27.23 -24.75 -37.13
CA ALA A 29 -27.34 -23.75 -38.20
C ALA A 29 -26.26 -22.67 -38.08
N ALA A 30 -25.81 -22.21 -39.24
CA ALA A 30 -24.74 -21.25 -39.49
C ALA A 30 -25.28 -19.83 -39.76
N ASN A 31 -24.33 -18.88 -39.78
CA ASN A 31 -24.29 -17.58 -40.47
C ASN A 31 -25.28 -16.47 -40.08
N ALA A 32 -24.76 -15.27 -39.79
CA ALA A 32 -24.76 -14.14 -40.73
C ALA A 32 -24.02 -12.91 -40.16
N ASP A 33 -23.38 -12.18 -41.08
CA ASP A 33 -22.58 -10.98 -40.92
C ASP A 33 -23.35 -9.70 -40.58
N ASN A 34 -22.54 -8.70 -40.18
CA ASN A 34 -22.62 -7.26 -40.47
C ASN A 34 -23.64 -6.37 -39.74
N ALA A 35 -23.11 -5.39 -39.00
CA ALA A 35 -23.47 -3.97 -39.18
C ALA A 35 -22.47 -3.04 -38.46
N GLN A 36 -22.29 -1.87 -39.07
CA GLN A 36 -21.27 -0.84 -38.89
C GLN A 36 -21.85 0.40 -38.17
N ALA A 37 -20.95 1.33 -37.82
CA ALA A 37 -21.15 2.72 -37.37
C ALA A 37 -21.40 2.88 -35.86
N ASP A 38 -20.89 3.89 -35.16
CA ASP A 38 -20.84 5.30 -35.55
C ASP A 38 -19.70 6.12 -34.90
N THR A 39 -19.33 7.18 -35.61
CA THR A 39 -18.39 8.27 -35.35
C THR A 39 -18.99 9.38 -34.46
N THR A 40 -18.15 10.15 -33.77
CA THR A 40 -18.35 11.61 -33.62
C THR A 40 -17.06 12.32 -33.20
N ALA A 41 -16.73 13.38 -33.93
CA ALA A 41 -15.67 14.34 -33.67
C ALA A 41 -16.29 15.75 -33.73
N THR A 42 -15.74 16.71 -32.96
CA THR A 42 -15.79 18.18 -33.12
C THR A 42 -15.27 18.80 -31.80
N THR A 43 -14.55 19.92 -31.69
CA THR A 43 -14.05 20.97 -32.60
C THR A 43 -13.01 21.82 -31.85
N GLN A 44 -12.05 22.38 -32.58
CA GLN A 44 -11.23 23.54 -32.20
C GLN A 44 -11.88 24.84 -32.71
N PRO A 45 -11.45 26.02 -32.20
CA PRO A 45 -11.38 27.22 -33.01
C PRO A 45 -9.97 27.85 -33.03
N THR A 46 -9.63 28.40 -34.20
CA THR A 46 -8.38 29.05 -34.59
C THR A 46 -8.47 30.59 -34.55
N THR A 47 -7.33 31.23 -34.88
CA THR A 47 -7.04 32.62 -35.34
C THR A 47 -6.23 33.45 -34.32
N ASN A 48 -5.21 34.25 -34.68
CA ASN A 48 -4.57 34.58 -35.95
C ASN A 48 -3.12 35.06 -35.70
N LYS A 49 -2.25 34.84 -36.69
CA LYS A 49 -0.85 35.33 -36.75
C LYS A 49 -0.80 36.78 -37.28
N ASN A 50 0.25 37.50 -36.91
CA ASN A 50 0.93 38.43 -37.82
C ASN A 50 2.46 38.28 -37.68
N VAL A 51 3.12 38.32 -38.83
CA VAL A 51 4.51 37.95 -39.17
C VAL A 51 5.21 39.22 -39.70
N ILE A 52 6.50 39.43 -39.40
CA ILE A 52 7.63 39.82 -40.30
C ILE A 52 8.93 39.41 -39.56
N ASP A 53 9.65 38.33 -39.95
CA ASP A 53 10.82 38.24 -40.88
C ASP A 53 12.07 39.03 -40.41
N ASN A 54 13.32 38.55 -40.44
CA ASN A 54 13.93 37.45 -41.20
C ASN A 54 15.31 37.02 -40.63
N SER A 55 15.70 35.79 -40.99
CA SER A 55 17.07 35.25 -41.21
C SER A 55 18.17 35.33 -40.12
N ASN A 56 18.54 34.19 -39.51
CA ASN A 56 19.59 33.33 -40.07
C ASN A 56 19.70 32.02 -39.28
N GLN A 57 19.68 30.90 -40.00
CA GLN A 57 19.87 29.56 -39.46
C GLN A 57 21.35 29.31 -39.14
N GLN A 58 21.62 28.79 -37.94
CA GLN A 58 22.58 27.69 -37.81
C GLN A 58 22.04 26.69 -36.79
N GLN A 59 21.87 25.48 -37.32
CA GLN A 59 21.31 24.30 -36.69
C GLN A 59 22.35 23.74 -35.71
N ALA A 60 22.10 23.89 -34.42
CA ALA A 60 22.80 23.14 -33.37
C ALA A 60 21.79 22.25 -32.65
N THR A 61 21.99 20.94 -32.84
CA THR A 61 21.35 19.82 -32.15
C THR A 61 21.26 20.08 -30.65
N PRO A 62 20.14 19.79 -29.95
CA PRO A 62 20.13 19.84 -28.50
C PRO A 62 20.94 18.64 -27.99
N THR A 63 22.20 18.92 -27.65
CA THR A 63 23.03 18.03 -26.84
C THR A 63 22.29 17.81 -25.53
N GLN A 64 22.01 16.53 -25.21
CA GLN A 64 21.53 16.17 -23.88
C GLN A 64 22.63 16.52 -22.87
N GLU A 65 22.46 17.63 -22.15
CA GLU A 65 23.24 17.90 -20.95
C GLU A 65 22.84 16.91 -19.87
N THR A 66 23.66 15.88 -19.72
CA THR A 66 23.70 15.02 -18.55
C THR A 66 24.14 15.86 -17.36
N ASN A 67 23.17 16.36 -16.59
CA ASN A 67 23.41 16.97 -15.30
C ASN A 67 24.15 15.97 -14.39
N THR A 68 25.46 16.17 -14.27
CA THR A 68 26.35 15.40 -13.41
C THR A 68 26.25 15.97 -11.99
N TYR A 69 25.34 15.38 -11.20
CA TYR A 69 25.20 15.66 -9.78
C TYR A 69 26.48 15.22 -9.05
N LYS A 70 27.34 16.17 -8.66
CA LYS A 70 28.53 15.88 -7.85
C LYS A 70 28.14 15.52 -6.41
N SER A 71 28.34 14.23 -6.12
CA SER A 71 28.57 13.56 -4.83
C SER A 71 27.51 13.69 -3.73
N ILE A 72 26.34 13.08 -3.96
CA ILE A 72 25.76 12.20 -2.95
C ILE A 72 26.56 10.90 -3.01
N THR A 73 27.08 10.41 -1.89
CA THR A 73 27.77 9.11 -1.82
C THR A 73 26.74 8.00 -2.02
N VAL A 74 26.41 7.71 -3.27
CA VAL A 74 25.51 6.62 -3.65
C VAL A 74 26.32 5.33 -3.61
N GLN A 75 25.93 4.39 -2.74
CA GLN A 75 26.51 3.06 -2.70
C GLN A 75 26.33 2.40 -4.09
N PRO A 76 27.42 1.96 -4.77
CA PRO A 76 27.32 1.24 -6.03
C PRO A 76 26.53 -0.07 -5.85
N ASN A 77 25.78 -0.48 -6.88
CA ASN A 77 25.15 -1.80 -6.91
C ASN A 77 26.23 -2.89 -6.77
N GLU A 78 26.08 -3.77 -5.78
CA GLU A 78 26.99 -4.89 -5.55
C GLU A 78 26.93 -5.95 -6.67
N THR A 79 28.02 -6.73 -6.74
CA THR A 79 28.37 -7.68 -7.81
C THR A 79 27.45 -8.89 -7.89
N THR A 80 27.05 -9.21 -9.12
CA THR A 80 26.24 -10.34 -9.65
C THR A 80 25.99 -11.55 -8.72
N ASN A 81 24.71 -11.93 -8.59
CA ASN A 81 24.32 -13.24 -8.04
C ASN A 81 24.60 -14.31 -9.11
N THR A 82 25.79 -14.92 -9.10
CA THR A 82 26.19 -15.96 -10.08
C THR A 82 25.96 -17.38 -9.58
N ASN A 83 25.56 -17.57 -8.32
CA ASN A 83 25.34 -18.88 -7.72
C ASN A 83 23.88 -19.35 -7.85
N TYR A 84 23.41 -19.46 -9.08
CA TYR A 84 22.19 -20.21 -9.41
C TYR A 84 22.46 -21.72 -9.53
N ASN A 85 23.68 -22.16 -9.22
CA ASN A 85 24.10 -23.54 -9.28
C ASN A 85 24.15 -24.16 -7.89
N TYR A 86 23.53 -25.34 -7.81
CA TYR A 86 23.38 -26.22 -6.66
C TYR A 86 24.69 -26.40 -5.85
N GLY A 87 24.68 -26.01 -4.57
CA GLY A 87 25.78 -26.21 -3.62
C GLY A 87 25.34 -26.81 -2.27
N GLY A 88 24.15 -27.39 -2.18
CA GLY A 88 23.66 -28.00 -0.94
C GLY A 88 24.22 -29.42 -0.76
N ASN A 89 25.07 -29.63 0.25
CA ASN A 89 25.27 -30.96 0.82
C ASN A 89 23.90 -31.50 1.29
N ILE A 90 23.59 -32.77 0.96
CA ILE A 90 22.40 -33.45 1.45
C ILE A 90 22.60 -33.78 2.93
N THR A 91 22.41 -32.79 3.82
CA THR A 91 22.47 -32.97 5.28
C THR A 91 21.08 -33.09 5.91
N ASN A 92 20.01 -32.78 5.18
CA ASN A 92 18.67 -32.60 5.73
C ASN A 92 17.75 -33.74 5.28
N ASP A 93 17.78 -34.83 6.04
CA ASP A 93 16.80 -35.91 5.90
C ASP A 93 15.41 -35.42 6.35
N VAL A 94 14.44 -35.42 5.43
CA VAL A 94 13.04 -35.04 5.66
C VAL A 94 12.09 -36.24 5.68
N SER A 95 12.62 -37.46 5.79
CA SER A 95 11.84 -38.70 5.81
C SER A 95 11.03 -38.95 7.10
N SER A 96 11.20 -38.11 8.12
CA SER A 96 10.54 -38.27 9.43
C SER A 96 9.01 -38.06 9.42
N THR A 97 8.45 -37.54 8.33
CA THR A 97 6.99 -37.44 8.14
C THR A 97 6.46 -38.62 7.32
N SER A 98 6.21 -39.74 8.01
CA SER A 98 5.42 -40.92 7.59
C SER A 98 5.79 -41.57 6.23
N SER A 99 6.66 -42.59 6.24
CA SER A 99 6.72 -43.59 5.17
C SER A 99 5.78 -44.76 5.50
N ALA A 100 4.51 -44.63 5.11
CA ALA A 100 3.54 -45.72 5.22
C ALA A 100 3.66 -46.68 4.02
N PRO A 101 3.52 -48.01 4.23
CA PRO A 101 3.34 -48.97 3.14
C PRO A 101 2.15 -48.57 2.26
N ALA A 102 2.35 -48.60 0.94
CA ALA A 102 1.27 -48.37 -0.01
C ALA A 102 0.17 -49.44 0.14
N LYS A 103 -1.09 -49.02 0.17
CA LYS A 103 -2.25 -49.94 0.26
C LYS A 103 -2.79 -50.40 -1.10
N ASN A 104 -2.30 -49.86 -2.23
CA ASN A 104 -2.82 -50.25 -3.55
C ASN A 104 -1.89 -49.87 -4.73
N ALA A 105 -1.48 -50.85 -5.57
CA ALA A 105 -0.69 -50.63 -6.80
C ALA A 105 -1.32 -51.24 -8.06
N THR A 106 -2.61 -51.57 -7.97
CA THR A 106 -3.41 -52.32 -8.96
C THR A 106 -3.71 -51.56 -10.27
N ASN A 107 -3.37 -50.27 -10.36
CA ASN A 107 -3.44 -49.43 -11.57
C ASN A 107 -2.12 -49.33 -12.34
N VAL A 108 -1.07 -50.02 -11.89
CA VAL A 108 0.21 -50.06 -12.59
C VAL A 108 0.19 -51.21 -13.59
N SER A 109 0.39 -50.93 -14.88
CA SER A 109 0.62 -51.96 -15.90
C SER A 109 1.73 -52.91 -15.40
N GLY A 110 1.43 -54.21 -15.21
CA GLY A 110 2.34 -55.19 -14.59
C GLY A 110 2.04 -55.55 -13.13
N ALA A 111 1.03 -54.94 -12.50
CA ALA A 111 0.37 -55.54 -11.34
C ALA A 111 -0.49 -56.72 -11.83
N ASN A 112 0.10 -57.91 -11.82
CA ASN A 112 -0.66 -59.13 -12.01
C ASN A 112 -1.60 -59.26 -10.82
N ASN A 113 -2.85 -58.80 -10.99
CA ASN A 113 -3.96 -59.44 -10.29
C ASN A 113 -3.73 -60.94 -10.42
N ALA A 114 -3.72 -61.67 -9.31
CA ALA A 114 -3.89 -63.11 -9.39
C ALA A 114 -5.03 -63.38 -10.40
N MET A 115 -4.69 -64.08 -11.49
CA MET A 115 -5.51 -64.43 -12.67
C MET A 115 -5.37 -63.52 -13.92
N ALA A 116 -4.32 -63.78 -14.71
CA ALA A 116 -4.42 -63.90 -16.17
C ALA A 116 -3.09 -64.41 -16.79
N ALA A 117 -2.86 -65.72 -16.74
CA ALA A 117 -2.00 -66.42 -17.71
C ALA A 117 -2.28 -67.92 -17.59
N GLY A 118 -3.21 -68.40 -18.42
CA GLY A 118 -3.59 -69.80 -18.55
C GLY A 118 -5.08 -69.98 -18.78
N THR A 119 -5.47 -69.99 -20.06
CA THR A 119 -6.71 -70.56 -20.61
C THR A 119 -8.01 -69.82 -20.28
N SER A 120 -8.79 -69.55 -21.33
CA SER A 120 -10.17 -69.06 -21.32
C SER A 120 -11.07 -69.91 -20.42
N GLY A 121 -11.09 -69.62 -19.12
CA GLY A 121 -12.12 -70.05 -18.20
C GLY A 121 -13.23 -69.03 -18.22
N SER A 122 -14.28 -69.34 -19.00
CA SER A 122 -15.55 -68.63 -19.03
C SER A 122 -15.96 -68.20 -17.61
N VAL A 123 -16.02 -66.89 -17.34
CA VAL A 123 -16.86 -66.40 -16.25
C VAL A 123 -18.24 -66.89 -16.63
N THR A 124 -18.78 -67.81 -15.84
CA THR A 124 -20.09 -68.41 -16.08
C THR A 124 -21.07 -67.26 -16.30
N TYR A 125 -21.48 -67.09 -17.56
CA TYR A 125 -22.42 -66.04 -17.94
C TYR A 125 -23.62 -66.18 -17.01
N ASN A 126 -23.90 -65.14 -16.24
CA ASN A 126 -25.16 -65.07 -15.55
C ASN A 126 -26.24 -65.04 -16.64
N PRO A 127 -27.09 -66.08 -16.77
CA PRO A 127 -28.06 -66.16 -17.88
C PRO A 127 -29.01 -64.95 -17.91
N GLN A 128 -29.18 -64.26 -16.77
CA GLN A 128 -29.99 -63.04 -16.65
C GLN A 128 -29.37 -61.78 -17.28
N LEU A 129 -28.03 -61.72 -17.46
CA LEU A 129 -27.38 -60.57 -18.10
C LEU A 129 -27.44 -60.67 -19.63
N ALA A 130 -27.57 -61.88 -20.18
CA ALA A 130 -27.66 -62.11 -21.63
C ALA A 130 -28.95 -61.54 -22.25
N SER A 131 -30.02 -61.36 -21.44
CA SER A 131 -31.27 -60.72 -21.85
C SER A 131 -31.32 -59.20 -21.61
N ALA A 132 -30.25 -58.58 -21.12
CA ALA A 132 -30.18 -57.15 -20.87
C ALA A 132 -29.88 -56.34 -22.15
N PRO A 133 -30.29 -55.06 -22.23
CA PRO A 133 -29.91 -54.18 -23.34
C PRO A 133 -28.38 -54.11 -23.52
N ALA A 134 -27.91 -54.01 -24.77
CA ALA A 134 -26.49 -54.09 -25.09
C ALA A 134 -25.61 -53.07 -24.34
N ASN A 135 -26.11 -51.86 -24.09
CA ASN A 135 -25.41 -50.83 -23.30
C ASN A 135 -25.20 -51.26 -21.83
N VAL A 136 -26.17 -51.95 -21.24
CA VAL A 136 -26.07 -52.51 -19.89
C VAL A 136 -25.02 -53.60 -19.84
N THR A 137 -25.11 -54.58 -20.76
CA THR A 137 -24.19 -55.71 -20.82
C THR A 137 -22.76 -55.25 -21.07
N ASN A 138 -22.54 -54.32 -22.00
CA ASN A 138 -21.22 -53.77 -22.30
C ASN A 138 -20.62 -53.01 -21.11
N PHE A 139 -21.42 -52.18 -20.45
CA PHE A 139 -20.96 -51.43 -19.27
C PHE A 139 -20.60 -52.36 -18.11
N VAL A 140 -21.47 -53.32 -17.79
CA VAL A 140 -21.23 -54.28 -16.70
C VAL A 140 -20.01 -55.16 -17.00
N ASN A 141 -19.85 -55.61 -18.25
CA ASN A 141 -18.65 -56.36 -18.65
C ASN A 141 -17.37 -55.52 -18.51
N ALA A 142 -17.43 -54.21 -18.75
CA ALA A 142 -16.29 -53.31 -18.61
C ALA A 142 -15.85 -53.09 -17.14
N ILE A 143 -16.77 -53.18 -16.17
CA ILE A 143 -16.45 -52.83 -14.76
C ILE A 143 -16.56 -53.99 -13.76
N SER A 144 -17.24 -55.08 -14.09
CA SER A 144 -17.63 -56.12 -13.12
C SER A 144 -16.44 -56.82 -12.46
N LYS A 145 -15.41 -57.19 -13.24
CA LYS A 145 -14.17 -57.78 -12.70
C LYS A 145 -13.52 -56.87 -11.66
N ASP A 146 -13.47 -55.57 -11.96
CA ASP A 146 -12.89 -54.57 -11.07
C ASP A 146 -13.77 -54.30 -9.85
N ALA A 147 -15.09 -54.28 -10.02
CA ALA A 147 -16.03 -54.09 -8.93
C ALA A 147 -15.97 -55.24 -7.92
N VAL A 148 -15.89 -56.50 -8.37
CA VAL A 148 -15.68 -57.67 -7.49
C VAL A 148 -14.39 -57.54 -6.68
N ARG A 149 -13.30 -57.14 -7.34
CA ARG A 149 -12.00 -56.94 -6.70
C ARG A 149 -12.07 -55.85 -5.61
N VAL A 150 -12.58 -54.67 -5.96
CA VAL A 150 -12.70 -53.54 -5.02
C VAL A 150 -13.66 -53.88 -3.88
N ALA A 151 -14.78 -54.55 -4.16
CA ALA A 151 -15.72 -55.01 -3.15
C ALA A 151 -15.07 -55.95 -2.12
N ASN A 152 -14.20 -56.84 -2.60
CA ASN A 152 -13.42 -57.74 -1.76
C ASN A 152 -12.40 -56.99 -0.88
N GLU A 153 -11.67 -56.04 -1.45
CA GLU A 153 -10.66 -55.25 -0.75
C GLU A 153 -11.26 -54.31 0.31
N TYR A 154 -12.36 -53.63 -0.02
CA TYR A 154 -12.98 -52.61 0.84
C TYR A 154 -14.18 -53.14 1.64
N GLY A 155 -14.43 -54.46 1.63
CA GLY A 155 -15.53 -55.03 2.42
C GLY A 155 -16.91 -54.45 2.06
N VAL A 156 -17.17 -54.13 0.80
CA VAL A 156 -18.49 -53.67 0.29
C VAL A 156 -19.09 -54.72 -0.65
N TYR A 157 -20.34 -54.56 -1.07
CA TYR A 157 -20.99 -55.46 -2.04
C TYR A 157 -20.67 -55.02 -3.48
N ALA A 158 -20.22 -55.97 -4.31
CA ALA A 158 -19.92 -55.72 -5.72
C ALA A 158 -21.21 -55.44 -6.50
N SER A 159 -22.28 -56.16 -6.17
CA SER A 159 -23.61 -55.95 -6.75
C SER A 159 -24.10 -54.51 -6.56
N MET A 160 -23.97 -53.97 -5.35
CA MET A 160 -24.32 -52.58 -5.01
C MET A 160 -23.50 -51.58 -5.81
N MET A 161 -22.19 -51.81 -5.89
CA MET A 161 -21.28 -50.93 -6.62
C MET A 161 -21.61 -50.89 -8.12
N ILE A 162 -21.88 -52.03 -8.74
CA ILE A 162 -22.24 -52.12 -10.16
C ILE A 162 -23.61 -51.48 -10.41
N ALA A 163 -24.61 -51.75 -9.57
CA ALA A 163 -25.94 -51.18 -9.69
C ALA A 163 -25.93 -49.65 -9.56
N GLN A 164 -25.20 -49.12 -8.57
CA GLN A 164 -25.04 -47.68 -8.39
C GLN A 164 -24.25 -47.07 -9.54
N ALA A 165 -23.15 -47.68 -9.97
CA ALA A 165 -22.39 -47.19 -11.11
C ALA A 165 -23.30 -47.10 -12.36
N GLY A 166 -24.10 -48.12 -12.65
CA GLY A 166 -25.03 -48.11 -13.78
C GLY A 166 -26.11 -47.02 -13.66
N LEU A 167 -26.71 -46.88 -12.48
CA LEU A 167 -27.76 -45.90 -12.21
C LEU A 167 -27.24 -44.45 -12.27
N GLU A 168 -26.11 -44.17 -11.62
CA GLU A 168 -25.54 -42.81 -11.49
C GLU A 168 -24.86 -42.32 -12.78
N SER A 169 -24.39 -43.23 -13.64
CA SER A 169 -23.65 -42.88 -14.86
C SER A 169 -24.43 -43.05 -16.16
N ALA A 170 -25.71 -43.42 -16.08
CA ALA A 170 -26.51 -43.87 -17.23
C ALA A 170 -25.78 -44.99 -18.00
N TRP A 171 -25.36 -46.05 -17.29
CA TRP A 171 -24.58 -47.17 -17.82
C TRP A 171 -23.31 -46.71 -18.56
N GLY A 172 -22.60 -45.75 -17.96
CA GLY A 172 -21.33 -45.21 -18.43
C GLY A 172 -21.43 -44.19 -19.56
N GLN A 173 -22.65 -43.80 -19.96
CA GLN A 173 -22.87 -42.88 -21.09
C GLN A 173 -22.88 -41.40 -20.69
N SER A 174 -22.97 -41.07 -19.40
CA SER A 174 -22.99 -39.67 -18.97
C SER A 174 -21.70 -38.95 -19.37
N THR A 175 -21.78 -37.64 -19.63
CA THR A 175 -20.60 -36.84 -19.98
C THR A 175 -19.57 -36.86 -18.86
N LEU A 176 -20.01 -36.91 -17.61
CA LEU A 176 -19.14 -37.01 -16.44
C LEU A 176 -18.43 -38.37 -16.36
N ALA A 177 -19.14 -39.47 -16.68
CA ALA A 177 -18.54 -40.80 -16.75
C ALA A 177 -17.53 -40.90 -17.90
N THR A 178 -17.88 -40.44 -19.09
CA THR A 178 -17.02 -40.56 -20.28
C THR A 178 -15.82 -39.62 -20.27
N LYS A 179 -15.97 -38.36 -19.81
CA LYS A 179 -14.85 -37.37 -19.80
C LYS A 179 -14.08 -37.33 -18.48
N GLY A 180 -14.75 -37.68 -17.37
CA GLY A 180 -14.17 -37.62 -16.03
C GLY A 180 -13.83 -38.98 -15.42
N HIS A 181 -14.19 -40.09 -16.08
CA HIS A 181 -14.21 -41.45 -15.52
C HIS A 181 -14.93 -41.55 -14.18
N ASN A 182 -15.86 -40.63 -13.89
CA ASN A 182 -16.53 -40.54 -12.59
C ASN A 182 -17.94 -41.14 -12.70
N LEU A 183 -18.05 -42.40 -12.26
CA LEU A 183 -19.27 -43.21 -12.37
C LEU A 183 -20.33 -42.86 -11.32
N PHE A 184 -19.97 -42.13 -10.26
CA PHE A 184 -20.82 -41.95 -9.07
C PHE A 184 -21.11 -40.47 -8.74
N GLY A 185 -20.82 -39.54 -9.65
CA GLY A 185 -21.09 -38.11 -9.43
C GLY A 185 -20.30 -37.48 -8.28
N VAL A 186 -19.11 -38.03 -7.94
CA VAL A 186 -18.33 -37.57 -6.78
C VAL A 186 -17.83 -36.13 -7.00
N LYS A 187 -18.20 -35.21 -6.11
CA LYS A 187 -17.75 -33.80 -6.14
C LYS A 187 -16.27 -33.68 -5.73
N TYR A 188 -15.55 -32.74 -6.34
CA TYR A 188 -14.15 -32.46 -6.02
C TYR A 188 -14.01 -31.83 -4.63
N ARG A 189 -13.08 -32.32 -3.81
CA ARG A 189 -12.86 -31.85 -2.43
C ARG A 189 -11.45 -31.34 -2.13
N GLY A 190 -10.71 -30.94 -3.18
CA GLY A 190 -9.39 -30.31 -3.03
C GLY A 190 -8.18 -31.24 -3.15
N THR A 191 -8.35 -32.46 -3.67
CA THR A 191 -7.23 -33.40 -3.91
C THR A 191 -7.41 -34.13 -5.24
N GLY A 192 -6.36 -34.19 -6.05
CA GLY A 192 -6.38 -34.78 -7.41
C GLY A 192 -6.92 -33.84 -8.48
N ASP A 193 -7.17 -34.39 -9.67
CA ASP A 193 -7.73 -33.66 -10.81
C ASP A 193 -9.26 -33.49 -10.70
N TYR A 194 -9.79 -32.48 -11.38
CA TYR A 194 -11.23 -32.25 -11.46
C TYR A 194 -11.66 -31.91 -12.90
N ILE A 195 -12.96 -32.06 -13.15
CA ILE A 195 -13.64 -31.56 -14.35
C ILE A 195 -14.78 -30.64 -13.91
N THR A 196 -14.89 -29.47 -14.56
CA THR A 196 -16.00 -28.55 -14.31
C THR A 196 -17.15 -28.89 -15.24
N MET A 197 -18.35 -29.08 -14.70
CA MET A 197 -19.55 -29.35 -15.48
C MET A 197 -20.77 -28.63 -14.91
N PRO A 198 -21.74 -28.24 -15.76
CA PRO A 198 -23.01 -27.72 -15.30
C PRO A 198 -23.79 -28.79 -14.53
N THR A 199 -24.40 -28.42 -13.43
CA THR A 199 -25.22 -29.27 -12.57
C THR A 199 -26.43 -28.46 -12.06
N GLN A 200 -27.54 -29.14 -11.80
CA GLN A 200 -28.71 -28.51 -11.18
C GLN A 200 -28.60 -28.61 -9.67
N GLU A 201 -28.57 -27.47 -8.99
CA GLU A 201 -28.66 -27.40 -7.53
C GLU A 201 -30.03 -26.87 -7.13
N TYR A 202 -30.65 -27.49 -6.13
CA TYR A 202 -31.95 -27.07 -5.60
C TYR A 202 -31.75 -26.29 -4.31
N TYR A 203 -31.99 -24.99 -4.35
CA TYR A 203 -32.02 -24.12 -3.18
C TYR A 203 -33.05 -23.01 -3.42
N ASN A 204 -33.60 -22.45 -2.33
CA ASN A 204 -34.65 -21.42 -2.38
C ASN A 204 -35.92 -21.82 -3.14
N GLY A 205 -36.26 -23.11 -3.17
CA GLY A 205 -37.50 -23.60 -3.79
C GLY A 205 -37.44 -23.87 -5.30
N SER A 206 -36.30 -23.62 -5.96
CA SER A 206 -36.13 -23.81 -7.41
C SER A 206 -34.79 -24.48 -7.78
N PHE A 207 -34.75 -25.09 -8.97
CA PHE A 207 -33.51 -25.62 -9.55
C PHE A 207 -32.71 -24.50 -10.24
N HIS A 208 -31.41 -24.44 -9.97
CA HIS A 208 -30.46 -23.51 -10.59
C HIS A 208 -29.34 -24.28 -11.27
N TRP A 209 -29.01 -23.91 -12.51
CA TRP A 209 -27.83 -24.43 -13.20
C TRP A 209 -26.58 -23.70 -12.71
N ILE A 210 -25.64 -24.44 -12.13
CA ILE A 210 -24.33 -23.92 -11.74
C ILE A 210 -23.22 -24.79 -12.33
N ASN A 211 -22.05 -24.20 -12.57
CA ASN A 211 -20.84 -24.97 -12.88
C ASN A 211 -20.20 -25.45 -11.57
N ASP A 212 -20.16 -26.76 -11.37
CA ASP A 212 -19.52 -27.36 -10.20
C ASP A 212 -18.34 -28.25 -10.60
N LYS A 213 -17.42 -28.47 -9.66
CA LYS A 213 -16.22 -29.28 -9.84
C LYS A 213 -16.51 -30.71 -9.40
N PHE A 214 -16.40 -31.64 -10.34
CA PHE A 214 -16.47 -33.07 -10.07
C PHE A 214 -15.08 -33.67 -10.08
N GLN A 215 -14.86 -34.67 -9.23
CA GLN A 215 -13.61 -35.42 -9.20
C GLN A 215 -13.37 -36.05 -10.57
N LYS A 216 -12.17 -35.90 -11.11
CA LYS A 216 -11.71 -36.62 -12.29
C LYS A 216 -10.85 -37.80 -11.85
N TYR A 217 -11.09 -38.95 -12.45
CA TYR A 217 -10.30 -40.17 -12.24
C TYR A 217 -9.56 -40.55 -13.52
N ASP A 218 -8.42 -41.22 -13.34
CA ASP A 218 -7.64 -41.73 -14.47
C ASP A 218 -8.33 -42.91 -15.16
N SER A 219 -9.20 -43.64 -14.46
CA SER A 219 -9.93 -44.81 -14.97
C SER A 219 -11.20 -45.11 -14.16
N TYR A 220 -12.09 -45.95 -14.71
CA TYR A 220 -13.24 -46.46 -13.96
C TYR A 220 -12.86 -47.21 -12.69
N TYR A 221 -11.73 -47.92 -12.66
CA TYR A 221 -11.21 -48.51 -11.42
C TYR A 221 -10.97 -47.46 -10.32
N GLY A 222 -10.36 -46.32 -10.68
CA GLY A 222 -10.16 -45.21 -9.74
C GLY A 222 -11.48 -44.70 -9.14
N SER A 223 -12.53 -44.63 -9.97
CA SER A 223 -13.88 -44.28 -9.52
C SER A 223 -14.51 -45.33 -8.61
N LEU A 224 -14.32 -46.63 -8.90
CA LEU A 224 -14.80 -47.74 -8.06
C LEU A 224 -14.14 -47.72 -6.66
N VAL A 225 -12.82 -47.49 -6.59
CA VAL A 225 -12.09 -47.34 -5.32
C VAL A 225 -12.57 -46.11 -4.55
N GLY A 226 -12.70 -44.96 -5.23
CA GLY A 226 -13.21 -43.73 -4.61
C GLY A 226 -14.60 -43.92 -4.00
N TYR A 227 -15.48 -44.65 -4.68
CA TYR A 227 -16.78 -45.04 -4.17
C TYR A 227 -16.68 -45.95 -2.94
N ALA A 228 -15.86 -47.00 -2.99
CA ALA A 228 -15.76 -47.95 -1.87
C ALA A 228 -15.26 -47.27 -0.58
N GLN A 229 -14.30 -46.35 -0.71
CA GLN A 229 -13.83 -45.51 0.39
C GLN A 229 -14.92 -44.58 0.92
N LEU A 230 -15.74 -44.01 0.03
CA LEU A 230 -16.88 -43.17 0.41
C LEU A 230 -17.90 -43.99 1.21
N ILE A 231 -18.22 -45.21 0.80
CA ILE A 231 -19.13 -46.10 1.53
C ILE A 231 -18.56 -46.46 2.90
N GLN A 232 -17.31 -46.91 2.99
CA GLN A 232 -16.70 -47.23 4.29
C GLN A 232 -16.73 -46.05 5.26
N LYS A 233 -16.40 -44.85 4.77
CA LYS A 233 -16.26 -43.66 5.60
C LYS A 233 -17.60 -43.07 6.00
N ASN A 234 -18.54 -42.96 5.07
CA ASN A 234 -19.77 -42.20 5.28
C ASN A 234 -21.00 -43.09 5.51
N TYR A 235 -20.96 -44.36 5.08
CA TYR A 235 -22.04 -45.34 5.20
C TYR A 235 -21.51 -46.69 5.71
N PRO A 236 -20.80 -46.73 6.86
CA PRO A 236 -20.18 -47.95 7.37
C PRO A 236 -21.17 -49.08 7.60
N ASN A 237 -22.44 -48.77 7.91
CA ASN A 237 -23.51 -49.75 8.06
C ASN A 237 -23.91 -50.44 6.75
N SER A 238 -23.55 -49.88 5.59
CA SER A 238 -23.76 -50.49 4.28
C SER A 238 -22.61 -51.40 3.82
N THR A 239 -21.57 -51.57 4.64
CA THR A 239 -20.45 -52.50 4.35
C THR A 239 -20.85 -53.94 4.68
N ARG A 240 -20.17 -54.94 4.08
CA ARG A 240 -20.36 -56.38 4.35
C ARG A 240 -20.08 -56.77 5.81
N ALA A 241 -19.34 -55.94 6.54
CA ALA A 241 -19.09 -56.15 7.96
C ALA A 241 -20.31 -55.82 8.85
N LYS A 242 -21.28 -55.05 8.33
CA LYS A 242 -22.41 -54.50 9.10
C LYS A 242 -23.78 -54.74 8.48
N ALA A 243 -23.84 -54.99 7.18
CA ALA A 243 -25.04 -55.47 6.48
C ALA A 243 -24.81 -56.94 6.09
N SER A 244 -25.78 -57.81 6.40
CA SER A 244 -25.74 -59.24 6.07
C SER A 244 -26.12 -59.54 4.62
N SER A 245 -26.68 -58.57 3.90
CA SER A 245 -27.11 -58.70 2.51
C SER A 245 -26.98 -57.37 1.75
N TYR A 246 -26.94 -57.42 0.41
CA TYR A 246 -26.96 -56.21 -0.41
C TYR A 246 -28.26 -55.42 -0.23
N GLN A 247 -29.38 -56.09 0.07
CA GLN A 247 -30.67 -55.45 0.38
C GLN A 247 -30.56 -54.60 1.65
N GLN A 248 -29.96 -55.16 2.70
CA GLN A 248 -29.73 -54.41 3.94
C GLN A 248 -28.73 -53.27 3.70
N ALA A 249 -27.70 -53.51 2.90
CA ALA A 249 -26.73 -52.47 2.54
C ALA A 249 -27.39 -51.30 1.80
N ALA A 250 -28.31 -51.58 0.86
CA ALA A 250 -29.08 -50.58 0.12
C ALA A 250 -29.99 -49.76 1.04
N GLN A 251 -30.69 -50.41 1.97
CA GLN A 251 -31.53 -49.70 2.96
C GLN A 251 -30.70 -48.78 3.86
N ASN A 252 -29.52 -49.25 4.29
CA ASN A 252 -28.63 -48.51 5.18
C ASN A 252 -28.06 -47.23 4.55
N LEU A 253 -28.12 -47.06 3.21
CA LEU A 253 -27.70 -45.82 2.53
C LEU A 253 -28.54 -44.60 2.92
N ARG A 254 -29.74 -44.80 3.51
CA ARG A 254 -30.55 -43.71 4.06
C ARG A 254 -29.96 -43.09 5.33
N HIS A 255 -29.08 -43.80 6.02
CA HIS A 255 -28.58 -43.45 7.34
C HIS A 255 -27.05 -43.49 7.41
N GLY A 256 -26.40 -42.53 6.73
CA GLY A 256 -24.96 -42.29 6.82
C GLY A 256 -24.56 -41.35 7.95
N VAL A 257 -23.26 -41.30 8.24
CA VAL A 257 -22.62 -40.46 9.27
C VAL A 257 -22.96 -38.99 9.11
N TYR A 258 -23.21 -38.54 7.88
CA TYR A 258 -23.43 -37.14 7.54
C TYR A 258 -24.75 -36.90 6.78
N GLY A 259 -25.66 -37.87 6.79
CA GLY A 259 -26.97 -37.78 6.12
C GLY A 259 -27.29 -38.96 5.22
N THR A 260 -28.33 -38.80 4.39
CA THR A 260 -28.78 -39.80 3.41
C THR A 260 -27.94 -39.73 2.13
N TYR A 261 -27.71 -40.87 1.49
CA TYR A 261 -27.00 -40.95 0.19
C TYR A 261 -27.82 -40.32 -0.94
N ALA A 262 -29.12 -40.59 -0.96
CA ALA A 262 -30.08 -40.04 -1.92
C ALA A 262 -31.32 -39.53 -1.16
N THR A 263 -31.91 -38.43 -1.62
CA THR A 263 -33.15 -37.88 -1.06
C THR A 263 -34.40 -38.63 -1.56
N ASP A 264 -34.26 -39.45 -2.60
CA ASP A 264 -35.33 -40.27 -3.16
C ASP A 264 -35.71 -41.42 -2.21
N PRO A 265 -36.96 -41.47 -1.71
CA PRO A 265 -37.42 -42.56 -0.87
C PRO A 265 -37.41 -43.91 -1.61
N GLY A 266 -37.51 -43.96 -2.94
CA GLY A 266 -37.44 -45.19 -3.73
C GLY A 266 -36.02 -45.71 -4.01
N TYR A 267 -34.96 -45.01 -3.59
CA TYR A 267 -33.59 -45.27 -4.05
C TYR A 267 -33.10 -46.69 -3.73
N ALA A 268 -33.30 -47.17 -2.51
CA ALA A 268 -32.91 -48.52 -2.12
C ALA A 268 -33.60 -49.59 -2.98
N SER A 269 -34.90 -49.41 -3.26
CA SER A 269 -35.69 -50.29 -4.12
C SER A 269 -35.19 -50.28 -5.57
N LYS A 270 -34.80 -49.12 -6.11
CA LYS A 270 -34.20 -49.01 -7.45
C LYS A 270 -32.92 -49.87 -7.54
N LEU A 271 -32.06 -49.79 -6.54
CA LEU A 271 -30.81 -50.57 -6.51
C LEU A 271 -31.08 -52.07 -6.36
N THR A 272 -31.96 -52.48 -5.44
CA THR A 272 -32.28 -53.90 -5.27
C THR A 272 -32.94 -54.49 -6.51
N ASN A 273 -33.81 -53.71 -7.18
CA ASN A 273 -34.45 -54.14 -8.43
C ASN A 273 -33.42 -54.29 -9.55
N LEU A 274 -32.47 -53.36 -9.71
CA LEU A 274 -31.39 -53.50 -10.69
C LEU A 274 -30.53 -54.75 -10.41
N ILE A 275 -30.16 -54.97 -9.15
CA ILE A 275 -29.37 -56.14 -8.74
C ILE A 275 -30.13 -57.44 -9.04
N GLN A 276 -31.44 -57.48 -8.81
CA GLN A 276 -32.27 -58.65 -9.08
C GLN A 276 -32.51 -58.85 -10.57
N SER A 277 -32.93 -57.82 -11.31
CA SER A 277 -33.27 -57.89 -12.73
C SER A 277 -32.10 -58.34 -13.60
N TYR A 278 -30.88 -57.93 -13.26
CA TYR A 278 -29.66 -58.30 -13.99
C TYR A 278 -28.79 -59.35 -13.26
N GLY A 279 -29.29 -59.88 -12.14
CA GLY A 279 -28.64 -60.89 -11.30
C GLY A 279 -27.23 -60.52 -10.81
N PHE A 280 -26.97 -59.24 -10.49
CA PHE A 280 -25.67 -58.78 -10.00
C PHE A 280 -25.27 -59.41 -8.67
N ALA A 281 -26.20 -60.01 -7.92
CA ALA A 281 -25.91 -60.74 -6.68
C ALA A 281 -24.88 -61.86 -6.87
N ALA A 282 -24.75 -62.40 -8.10
CA ALA A 282 -23.71 -63.37 -8.42
C ALA A 282 -22.28 -62.84 -8.21
N TYR A 283 -22.07 -61.52 -8.37
CA TYR A 283 -20.77 -60.86 -8.16
C TYR A 283 -20.37 -60.75 -6.68
N ASP A 284 -21.29 -60.98 -5.74
CA ASP A 284 -20.98 -60.93 -4.31
C ASP A 284 -20.46 -62.27 -3.76
N LYS A 285 -20.57 -63.35 -4.54
CA LYS A 285 -20.03 -64.66 -4.18
C LYS A 285 -18.51 -64.61 -4.32
N ALA A 286 -17.80 -64.72 -3.20
CA ALA A 286 -16.35 -64.79 -3.20
C ALA A 286 -15.89 -65.96 -4.07
N THR A 287 -15.11 -65.68 -5.11
CA THR A 287 -14.27 -66.70 -5.73
C THR A 287 -13.27 -67.15 -4.66
N THR A 288 -13.51 -68.33 -4.09
CA THR A 288 -12.56 -69.04 -3.24
C THR A 288 -11.35 -69.41 -4.09
N ASN A 289 -10.38 -68.51 -4.19
CA ASN A 289 -9.07 -68.80 -4.76
C ASN A 289 -8.15 -69.31 -3.65
N SER A 290 -7.55 -70.46 -3.92
CA SER A 290 -6.56 -71.16 -3.11
C SER A 290 -5.51 -70.24 -2.47
N ALA A 291 -5.12 -70.54 -1.23
CA ALA A 291 -4.21 -69.75 -0.41
C ALA A 291 -2.89 -69.42 -1.13
N VAL A 292 -2.66 -68.12 -1.39
CA VAL A 292 -1.35 -67.59 -1.78
C VAL A 292 -0.42 -67.61 -0.55
N LYS A 293 0.83 -68.06 -0.72
CA LYS A 293 1.80 -68.22 0.40
C LYS A 293 3.18 -67.66 0.06
N GLU A 294 3.72 -66.83 0.95
CA GLU A 294 5.13 -66.37 0.90
C GLU A 294 6.06 -67.52 1.35
N LYS A 295 7.17 -67.72 0.63
CA LYS A 295 8.22 -68.71 0.95
C LYS A 295 9.60 -68.11 0.75
N TYR A 296 10.48 -68.26 1.73
CA TYR A 296 11.89 -67.88 1.63
C TYR A 296 12.73 -69.11 1.21
N GLU A 297 13.43 -69.01 0.09
CA GLU A 297 14.30 -70.07 -0.44
C GLU A 297 15.44 -69.45 -1.26
N ASN A 298 16.61 -70.09 -1.28
CA ASN A 298 17.77 -69.66 -2.08
C ASN A 298 18.15 -68.17 -1.93
N GLY A 299 18.01 -67.62 -0.72
CA GLY A 299 18.35 -66.23 -0.41
C GLY A 299 17.34 -65.18 -0.88
N ALA A 300 16.13 -65.57 -1.31
CA ALA A 300 15.10 -64.64 -1.76
C ALA A 300 13.68 -65.07 -1.32
N TRP A 301 12.79 -64.11 -1.20
CA TRP A 301 11.35 -64.35 -1.00
C TRP A 301 10.65 -64.59 -2.32
N TYR A 302 9.73 -65.56 -2.35
CA TYR A 302 8.87 -65.90 -3.48
C TYR A 302 7.41 -65.94 -3.01
N LEU A 303 6.46 -65.64 -3.90
CA LEU A 303 5.03 -65.84 -3.65
C LEU A 303 4.51 -66.97 -4.53
N TYR A 304 3.86 -67.95 -3.91
CA TYR A 304 3.28 -69.10 -4.58
C TYR A 304 1.76 -69.03 -4.59
N ASN A 305 1.15 -69.34 -5.74
CA ASN A 305 -0.25 -69.71 -5.86
C ASN A 305 -0.29 -71.17 -6.36
N GLY A 306 -0.56 -72.12 -5.45
CA GLY A 306 -0.27 -73.53 -5.70
C GLY A 306 1.23 -73.74 -5.98
N ASN A 307 1.56 -74.38 -7.10
CA ASN A 307 2.96 -74.63 -7.52
C ASN A 307 3.55 -73.53 -8.41
N LYS A 308 2.79 -72.46 -8.72
CA LYS A 308 3.20 -71.39 -9.63
C LYS A 308 3.82 -70.22 -8.87
N LYS A 309 5.03 -69.80 -9.28
CA LYS A 309 5.66 -68.56 -8.81
C LYS A 309 4.93 -67.35 -9.39
N MET A 310 4.56 -66.43 -8.52
CA MET A 310 3.94 -65.16 -8.89
C MET A 310 5.02 -64.13 -9.24
N THR A 311 4.72 -63.27 -10.21
CA THR A 311 5.59 -62.16 -10.65
C THR A 311 4.77 -60.86 -10.74
N GLY A 312 5.44 -59.72 -10.85
CA GLY A 312 4.81 -58.40 -10.90
C GLY A 312 4.47 -57.83 -9.52
N LEU A 313 3.71 -56.74 -9.50
CA LEU A 313 3.19 -56.17 -8.24
C LEU A 313 2.12 -57.10 -7.66
N GLN A 314 2.24 -57.42 -6.37
CA GLN A 314 1.34 -58.30 -5.63
C GLN A 314 0.87 -57.60 -4.36
N TYR A 315 -0.43 -57.67 -4.07
CA TYR A 315 -0.98 -57.24 -2.79
C TYR A 315 -1.06 -58.44 -1.85
N LEU A 316 -0.46 -58.30 -0.67
CA LEU A 316 -0.46 -59.30 0.37
C LEU A 316 -1.35 -58.81 1.51
N SER A 317 -2.48 -59.49 1.67
CA SER A 317 -3.41 -59.25 2.79
C SER A 317 -2.73 -59.54 4.12
N THR A 318 -1.84 -60.52 4.17
CA THR A 318 -0.91 -60.78 5.27
C THR A 318 0.09 -59.62 5.38
N GLY A 319 -0.09 -58.79 6.40
CA GLY A 319 0.75 -57.60 6.63
C GLY A 319 0.34 -56.34 5.86
N ASN A 320 -0.75 -56.39 5.09
CA ASN A 320 -1.33 -55.24 4.38
C ASN A 320 -0.29 -54.44 3.57
N LYS A 321 0.49 -55.16 2.73
CA LYS A 321 1.61 -54.60 1.97
C LYS A 321 1.49 -54.92 0.49
N VAL A 322 1.93 -53.99 -0.34
CA VAL A 322 2.21 -54.26 -1.76
C VAL A 322 3.70 -54.59 -1.91
N VAL A 323 4.03 -55.66 -2.63
CA VAL A 323 5.41 -56.06 -2.95
C VAL A 323 5.56 -56.26 -4.46
N TYR A 324 6.79 -56.34 -4.97
CA TYR A 324 7.05 -56.66 -6.37
C TYR A 324 7.94 -57.89 -6.48
N TYR A 325 7.52 -58.86 -7.30
CA TYR A 325 8.32 -60.02 -7.65
C TYR A 325 8.83 -59.87 -9.08
N ALA A 326 10.15 -59.96 -9.28
CA ALA A 326 10.78 -59.87 -10.60
C ALA A 326 10.38 -61.06 -11.50
N ASN A 327 10.80 -61.02 -12.78
CA ASN A 327 10.44 -62.06 -13.76
C ASN A 327 10.97 -63.45 -13.38
N ASP A 328 12.04 -63.53 -12.57
CA ASP A 328 12.57 -64.77 -12.00
C ASP A 328 11.84 -65.21 -10.70
N GLY A 329 10.80 -64.48 -10.30
CA GLY A 329 9.98 -64.73 -9.13
C GLY A 329 10.52 -64.19 -7.81
N LYS A 330 11.70 -63.54 -7.79
CA LYS A 330 12.29 -63.02 -6.55
C LYS A 330 11.65 -61.70 -6.11
N MET A 331 11.38 -61.56 -4.82
CA MET A 331 10.91 -60.30 -4.23
C MET A 331 11.98 -59.22 -4.38
N VAL A 332 11.57 -58.04 -4.83
CA VAL A 332 12.45 -56.90 -5.02
C VAL A 332 12.46 -56.01 -3.78
N HIS A 333 13.66 -55.54 -3.45
CA HIS A 333 13.94 -54.56 -2.41
C HIS A 333 14.63 -53.34 -3.04
N GLY A 334 14.55 -52.19 -2.39
CA GLY A 334 15.11 -50.93 -2.86
C GLY A 334 14.38 -50.36 -4.08
N GLN A 335 15.10 -49.54 -4.86
CA GLN A 335 14.53 -48.89 -6.04
C GLN A 335 14.37 -49.85 -7.23
N LYS A 336 13.22 -49.79 -7.91
CA LYS A 336 12.98 -50.53 -9.15
C LYS A 336 12.25 -49.67 -10.17
N ASN A 337 12.78 -49.62 -11.39
CA ASN A 337 12.05 -49.11 -12.54
C ASN A 337 11.12 -50.20 -13.10
N ILE A 338 9.83 -49.90 -13.15
CA ILE A 338 8.78 -50.76 -13.69
C ILE A 338 8.03 -49.91 -14.71
N ASN A 339 8.11 -50.29 -15.99
CA ASN A 339 7.44 -49.61 -17.11
C ASN A 339 7.69 -48.10 -17.15
N GLY A 340 8.95 -47.69 -16.99
CA GLY A 340 9.36 -46.28 -17.04
C GLY A 340 9.05 -45.47 -15.78
N LYS A 341 8.50 -46.10 -14.73
CA LYS A 341 8.22 -45.46 -13.44
C LYS A 341 9.08 -46.07 -12.35
N TRP A 342 9.67 -45.22 -11.52
CA TRP A 342 10.48 -45.67 -10.38
C TRP A 342 9.59 -45.88 -9.15
N TYR A 343 9.81 -47.01 -8.47
CA TYR A 343 9.19 -47.40 -7.21
C TYR A 343 10.29 -47.66 -6.18
N TYR A 344 9.94 -47.66 -4.90
CA TYR A 344 10.84 -48.11 -3.83
C TYR A 344 10.15 -49.15 -2.95
N PHE A 345 10.81 -50.27 -2.75
CA PHE A 345 10.38 -51.36 -1.88
C PHE A 345 11.27 -51.39 -0.65
N ASP A 346 10.67 -51.48 0.53
CA ASP A 346 11.40 -51.44 1.79
C ASP A 346 12.49 -52.53 1.86
N ASP A 347 13.68 -52.13 2.29
CA ASP A 347 14.88 -52.98 2.23
C ASP A 347 14.78 -54.23 3.12
N ARG A 348 13.83 -54.26 4.08
CA ARG A 348 13.58 -55.41 4.96
C ARG A 348 12.34 -56.20 4.55
N SER A 349 11.21 -55.53 4.42
CA SER A 349 9.90 -56.18 4.26
C SER A 349 9.47 -56.38 2.80
N GLY A 350 10.14 -55.71 1.86
CA GLY A 350 9.74 -55.62 0.45
C GLY A 350 8.50 -54.75 0.21
N ALA A 351 7.96 -54.09 1.26
CA ALA A 351 6.76 -53.29 1.15
C ALA A 351 7.00 -52.01 0.35
N MET A 352 6.20 -51.78 -0.68
CA MET A 352 6.23 -50.58 -1.50
C MET A 352 5.99 -49.33 -0.64
N GLN A 353 6.87 -48.34 -0.74
CA GLN A 353 6.81 -47.11 0.05
C GLN A 353 6.14 -45.98 -0.73
N THR A 354 5.51 -45.06 0.01
CA THR A 354 4.94 -43.80 -0.50
C THR A 354 5.44 -42.63 0.36
N GLY A 355 5.22 -41.40 -0.10
CA GLY A 355 5.64 -40.18 0.59
C GLY A 355 7.12 -39.85 0.39
N PHE A 356 7.66 -39.03 1.29
CA PHE A 356 9.08 -38.66 1.29
C PHE A 356 9.94 -39.86 1.68
N LYS A 357 10.99 -40.11 0.90
CA LYS A 357 11.96 -41.17 1.18
C LYS A 357 13.37 -40.68 0.93
N TYR A 358 14.23 -40.86 1.94
CA TYR A 358 15.66 -40.72 1.78
C TYR A 358 16.27 -42.03 1.25
N ILE A 359 17.01 -41.93 0.14
CA ILE A 359 17.72 -43.06 -0.46
C ILE A 359 19.20 -42.91 -0.13
N ALA A 360 19.64 -43.60 0.92
CA ALA A 360 20.98 -43.46 1.48
C ALA A 360 22.09 -43.74 0.46
N SER A 361 21.92 -44.77 -0.38
CA SER A 361 22.91 -45.15 -1.40
C SER A 361 23.14 -44.09 -2.48
N GLN A 362 22.14 -43.21 -2.70
CA GLN A 362 22.20 -42.14 -3.70
C GLN A 362 22.22 -40.76 -3.05
N LYS A 363 22.27 -40.69 -1.71
CA LYS A 363 22.24 -39.48 -0.91
C LYS A 363 21.19 -38.48 -1.40
N LYS A 364 19.94 -38.91 -1.59
CA LYS A 364 18.88 -38.02 -2.08
C LYS A 364 17.54 -38.24 -1.40
N ASN A 365 16.79 -37.16 -1.21
CA ASN A 365 15.37 -37.23 -0.88
C ASN A 365 14.56 -37.30 -2.18
N VAL A 366 13.57 -38.19 -2.23
CA VAL A 366 12.60 -38.31 -3.31
C VAL A 366 11.19 -38.36 -2.73
N TYR A 367 10.18 -38.22 -3.59
CA TYR A 367 8.80 -38.41 -3.19
C TYR A 367 8.09 -39.44 -4.06
N TYR A 368 7.44 -40.40 -3.43
CA TYR A 368 6.61 -41.41 -4.08
C TYR A 368 5.12 -41.08 -3.88
N ASN A 369 4.35 -40.99 -4.96
CA ASN A 369 2.92 -40.70 -4.86
C ASN A 369 2.12 -41.85 -4.20
N ALA A 370 0.80 -41.69 -4.07
CA ALA A 370 -0.06 -42.69 -3.45
C ALA A 370 -0.04 -44.05 -4.18
N GLN A 371 0.32 -44.06 -5.48
CA GLN A 371 0.50 -45.25 -6.31
C GLN A 371 1.93 -45.82 -6.23
N GLY A 372 2.82 -45.23 -5.41
CA GLY A 372 4.21 -45.66 -5.25
C GLY A 372 5.17 -45.18 -6.33
N GLN A 373 4.76 -44.26 -7.21
CA GLN A 373 5.57 -43.76 -8.32
C GLN A 373 6.37 -42.53 -7.91
N MET A 374 7.65 -42.50 -8.25
CA MET A 374 8.53 -41.35 -7.98
C MET A 374 8.07 -40.12 -8.77
N LEU A 375 8.01 -38.97 -8.10
CA LEU A 375 7.65 -37.68 -8.69
C LEU A 375 8.87 -36.88 -9.15
N TYR A 376 8.63 -35.97 -10.10
CA TYR A 376 9.62 -35.15 -10.79
C TYR A 376 9.10 -33.72 -10.98
N GLY A 377 9.99 -32.75 -11.17
CA GLY A 377 9.62 -31.35 -11.40
C GLY A 377 8.98 -30.67 -10.19
N GLN A 378 8.29 -29.55 -10.42
CA GLN A 378 7.54 -28.85 -9.37
C GLN A 378 6.30 -29.65 -8.98
N GLN A 379 6.13 -29.91 -7.68
CA GLN A 379 5.01 -30.66 -7.13
C GLN A 379 4.45 -29.93 -5.91
N LYS A 380 3.12 -29.83 -5.84
CA LYS A 380 2.42 -29.29 -4.67
C LYS A 380 1.94 -30.42 -3.77
N ILE A 381 2.58 -30.59 -2.61
CA ILE A 381 2.34 -31.69 -1.67
C ILE A 381 1.92 -31.06 -0.34
N ASN A 382 0.74 -31.44 0.17
CA ASN A 382 0.18 -30.92 1.43
C ASN A 382 0.17 -29.38 1.51
N GLY A 383 -0.15 -28.72 0.40
CA GLY A 383 -0.21 -27.26 0.31
C GLY A 383 1.13 -26.56 0.06
N GLN A 384 2.26 -27.26 0.15
CA GLN A 384 3.60 -26.72 -0.03
C GLN A 384 4.18 -27.13 -1.38
N TRP A 385 4.97 -26.24 -2.00
CA TRP A 385 5.63 -26.52 -3.27
C TRP A 385 7.04 -27.09 -3.03
N TYR A 386 7.37 -28.14 -3.78
CA TYR A 386 8.67 -28.82 -3.79
C TYR A 386 9.16 -28.92 -5.24
N LEU A 387 10.48 -28.94 -5.43
CA LEU A 387 11.08 -29.18 -6.74
C LEU A 387 11.90 -30.48 -6.70
N PHE A 388 11.57 -31.40 -7.60
CA PHE A 388 12.34 -32.62 -7.83
C PHE A 388 13.06 -32.54 -9.17
N ASP A 389 14.31 -33.01 -9.19
CA ASP A 389 15.12 -33.11 -10.39
C ASP A 389 14.40 -33.95 -11.46
N LYS A 390 14.33 -33.45 -12.70
CA LYS A 390 13.53 -34.07 -13.77
C LYS A 390 14.03 -35.46 -14.19
N ASN A 391 15.30 -35.78 -13.92
CA ASN A 391 15.92 -37.03 -14.34
C ASN A 391 16.04 -38.01 -13.16
N SER A 392 16.57 -37.53 -12.05
CA SER A 392 16.90 -38.38 -10.89
C SER A 392 15.79 -38.43 -9.83
N GLY A 393 14.82 -37.52 -9.87
CA GLY A 393 13.80 -37.36 -8.82
C GLY A 393 14.35 -36.76 -7.51
N ALA A 394 15.63 -36.39 -7.47
CA ALA A 394 16.25 -35.79 -6.28
C ALA A 394 15.61 -34.44 -5.93
N MET A 395 15.17 -34.25 -4.70
CA MET A 395 14.63 -32.98 -4.22
C MET A 395 15.69 -31.89 -4.25
N LYS A 396 15.32 -30.70 -4.74
CA LYS A 396 16.17 -29.51 -4.85
C LYS A 396 15.93 -28.57 -3.66
N TYR A 397 16.96 -27.82 -3.31
CA TYR A 397 16.98 -26.86 -2.20
C TYR A 397 17.67 -25.55 -2.65
N GLY A 398 17.53 -24.51 -1.84
CA GLY A 398 18.15 -23.21 -2.09
C GLY A 398 17.61 -22.52 -3.35
N TRP A 399 18.45 -21.68 -3.94
CA TRP A 399 18.16 -20.93 -5.16
C TRP A 399 17.99 -21.86 -6.36
N GLN A 400 16.87 -21.74 -7.06
CA GLN A 400 16.55 -22.54 -8.23
C GLN A 400 15.97 -21.66 -9.34
N LYS A 401 16.61 -21.67 -10.51
CA LYS A 401 16.03 -21.10 -11.71
C LYS A 401 15.11 -22.13 -12.36
N ILE A 402 13.92 -21.69 -12.76
CA ILE A 402 12.92 -22.52 -13.42
C ILE A 402 12.69 -21.91 -14.82
N PRO A 403 13.51 -22.31 -15.82
CA PRO A 403 13.50 -21.68 -17.14
C PRO A 403 12.14 -21.75 -17.82
N GLU A 404 11.41 -22.87 -17.64
CA GLU A 404 10.12 -23.08 -18.30
C GLU A 404 9.02 -22.14 -17.79
N GLN A 405 9.25 -21.46 -16.67
CA GLN A 405 8.33 -20.48 -16.08
C GLN A 405 8.97 -19.09 -15.97
N ASN A 406 10.17 -18.91 -16.52
CA ASN A 406 10.95 -17.68 -16.45
C ASN A 406 11.01 -17.08 -15.02
N LYS A 407 11.24 -17.91 -14.01
CA LYS A 407 11.31 -17.46 -12.62
C LYS A 407 12.49 -18.03 -11.87
N THR A 408 13.00 -17.26 -10.92
CA THR A 408 13.91 -17.74 -9.87
C THR A 408 13.10 -17.90 -8.59
N VAL A 409 13.32 -18.99 -7.85
CA VAL A 409 12.66 -19.26 -6.57
C VAL A 409 13.68 -19.74 -5.55
N TYR A 410 13.30 -19.74 -4.27
CA TYR A 410 14.12 -20.31 -3.20
C TYR A 410 13.37 -21.43 -2.47
N TYR A 411 14.01 -22.59 -2.35
CA TYR A 411 13.52 -23.71 -1.56
C TYR A 411 14.27 -23.77 -0.23
N THR A 412 13.54 -23.81 0.88
CA THR A 412 14.14 -23.90 2.22
C THR A 412 14.90 -25.22 2.43
N GLU A 413 15.59 -25.33 3.55
CA GLU A 413 16.24 -26.57 4.01
C GLU A 413 15.31 -27.79 4.12
N LYS A 414 13.99 -27.57 4.21
CA LYS A 414 12.94 -28.60 4.18
C LYS A 414 12.44 -28.91 2.76
N GLY A 415 13.00 -28.28 1.74
CA GLY A 415 12.59 -28.41 0.34
C GLY A 415 11.31 -27.64 -0.02
N GLN A 416 10.83 -26.75 0.85
CA GLN A 416 9.58 -25.98 0.64
C GLN A 416 9.88 -24.65 -0.06
N MET A 417 9.14 -24.33 -1.12
CA MET A 417 9.26 -23.06 -1.85
C MET A 417 8.83 -21.88 -0.97
N VAL A 418 9.68 -20.87 -0.88
CA VAL A 418 9.40 -19.63 -0.13
C VAL A 418 8.40 -18.76 -0.90
N HIS A 419 7.50 -18.14 -0.14
CA HIS A 419 6.62 -17.06 -0.56
C HIS A 419 6.75 -15.94 0.47
N GLY A 420 6.60 -14.68 0.05
CA GLY A 420 6.80 -13.51 0.90
C GLY A 420 8.27 -13.24 1.23
N GLN A 421 8.51 -12.57 2.36
CA GLN A 421 9.86 -12.17 2.77
C GLN A 421 10.68 -13.32 3.36
N LYS A 422 11.97 -13.37 3.01
CA LYS A 422 12.94 -14.29 3.63
C LYS A 422 14.32 -13.65 3.75
N TYR A 423 14.92 -13.82 4.93
CA TYR A 423 16.31 -13.45 5.18
C TYR A 423 17.23 -14.62 4.78
N ILE A 424 18.16 -14.36 3.86
CA ILE A 424 19.07 -15.35 3.27
C ILE A 424 20.45 -14.71 3.20
N ASN A 425 21.46 -15.34 3.82
CA ASN A 425 22.87 -14.95 3.75
C ASN A 425 23.14 -13.44 3.96
N GLY A 426 22.52 -12.83 4.97
CA GLY A 426 22.77 -11.41 5.27
C GLY A 426 21.77 -10.43 4.64
N HIS A 427 20.95 -10.87 3.69
CA HIS A 427 20.06 -9.99 2.92
C HIS A 427 18.59 -10.42 3.00
N TRP A 428 17.70 -9.44 2.93
CA TRP A 428 16.27 -9.68 2.79
C TRP A 428 15.89 -9.79 1.32
N TYR A 429 15.12 -10.81 0.98
CA TYR A 429 14.54 -11.06 -0.34
C TYR A 429 13.02 -11.08 -0.23
N TYR A 430 12.32 -10.90 -1.34
CA TYR A 430 10.89 -11.13 -1.46
C TYR A 430 10.60 -12.09 -2.60
N PHE A 431 9.75 -13.07 -2.33
CA PHE A 431 9.22 -13.99 -3.31
C PHE A 431 7.73 -13.74 -3.47
N ASP A 432 7.26 -13.59 -4.70
CA ASP A 432 5.87 -13.31 -5.02
C ASP A 432 4.92 -14.28 -4.30
N ASP A 433 3.86 -13.73 -3.70
CA ASP A 433 3.00 -14.44 -2.76
C ASP A 433 2.22 -15.59 -3.41
N LYS A 434 2.10 -15.60 -4.74
CA LYS A 434 1.37 -16.62 -5.51
C LYS A 434 2.30 -17.58 -6.23
N SER A 435 3.31 -17.07 -6.90
CA SER A 435 4.16 -17.83 -7.81
C SER A 435 5.48 -18.29 -7.18
N GLY A 436 5.89 -17.67 -6.07
CA GLY A 436 7.20 -17.83 -5.43
C GLY A 436 8.34 -17.20 -6.22
N ALA A 437 8.05 -16.45 -7.29
CA ALA A 437 9.07 -15.80 -8.11
C ALA A 437 9.79 -14.69 -7.33
N GLU A 438 11.11 -14.69 -7.37
CA GLU A 438 11.93 -13.63 -6.78
C GLU A 438 11.56 -12.26 -7.37
N VAL A 439 11.40 -11.29 -6.47
CA VAL A 439 11.14 -9.88 -6.81
C VAL A 439 12.47 -9.15 -6.94
N VAL A 440 12.73 -8.59 -8.11
CA VAL A 440 13.98 -7.87 -8.44
C VAL A 440 13.67 -6.53 -9.11
N SER A 441 14.60 -5.57 -8.96
CA SER A 441 14.57 -4.25 -9.60
C SER A 441 13.23 -3.51 -9.47
N THR A 442 12.56 -3.59 -8.33
CA THR A 442 11.23 -3.02 -8.17
C THR A 442 10.88 -2.64 -6.75
N PHE A 443 9.93 -1.71 -6.62
CA PHE A 443 9.31 -1.36 -5.35
C PHE A 443 8.29 -2.43 -4.95
N LYS A 444 8.26 -2.77 -3.66
CA LYS A 444 7.27 -3.69 -3.10
C LYS A 444 6.65 -3.09 -1.84
N TRP A 445 5.32 -2.98 -1.85
CA TRP A 445 4.53 -2.73 -0.66
C TRP A 445 4.39 -4.03 0.15
N ILE A 446 4.66 -3.95 1.45
CA ILE A 446 4.54 -5.06 2.40
C ILE A 446 3.43 -4.69 3.39
N PRO A 447 2.19 -5.16 3.17
CA PRO A 447 1.02 -4.76 3.96
C PRO A 447 1.18 -5.01 5.45
N GLU A 448 1.74 -6.16 5.84
CA GLU A 448 1.86 -6.59 7.23
C GLU A 448 2.83 -5.72 8.03
N GLN A 449 3.70 -4.97 7.34
CA GLN A 449 4.69 -4.07 7.94
C GLN A 449 4.43 -2.61 7.61
N ASN A 450 3.36 -2.31 6.88
CA ASN A 450 2.96 -0.97 6.45
C ASN A 450 4.13 -0.16 5.85
N LYS A 451 4.93 -0.79 4.96
CA LYS A 451 6.10 -0.15 4.35
C LYS A 451 6.28 -0.52 2.88
N THR A 452 6.78 0.44 2.12
CA THR A 452 7.34 0.22 0.78
C THR A 452 8.84 -0.01 0.91
N VAL A 453 9.38 -1.00 0.23
CA VAL A 453 10.83 -1.26 0.11
C VAL A 453 11.22 -1.36 -1.35
N TYR A 454 12.51 -1.38 -1.66
CA TYR A 454 13.01 -1.64 -3.01
C TYR A 454 13.96 -2.82 -3.00
N TYR A 455 13.77 -3.74 -3.96
CA TYR A 455 14.66 -4.87 -4.20
C TYR A 455 15.53 -4.57 -5.42
N ASN A 456 16.85 -4.70 -5.28
CA ASN A 456 17.80 -4.42 -6.35
C ASN A 456 17.77 -5.49 -7.46
N SER A 457 18.66 -5.38 -8.45
CA SER A 457 18.75 -6.35 -9.57
C SER A 457 19.16 -7.76 -9.13
N GLN A 458 19.62 -7.91 -7.89
CA GLN A 458 19.96 -9.18 -7.26
C GLN A 458 18.90 -9.66 -6.28
N GLY A 459 17.74 -8.98 -6.21
CA GLY A 459 16.65 -9.31 -5.29
C GLY A 459 16.89 -8.94 -3.84
N GLN A 460 17.95 -8.20 -3.53
CA GLN A 460 18.27 -7.78 -2.16
C GLN A 460 17.56 -6.46 -1.82
N MET A 461 16.97 -6.39 -0.63
CA MET A 461 16.33 -5.18 -0.13
C MET A 461 17.37 -4.07 0.10
N LEU A 462 17.11 -2.87 -0.40
CA LEU A 462 17.99 -1.71 -0.24
C LEU A 462 17.78 -0.97 1.09
N TYR A 463 18.83 -0.28 1.53
CA TYR A 463 18.89 0.53 2.74
C TYR A 463 19.69 1.81 2.48
N GLY A 464 19.33 2.92 3.13
CA GLY A 464 20.00 4.20 2.90
C GLY A 464 19.63 4.83 1.57
N THR A 465 20.50 5.70 1.04
CA THR A 465 20.19 6.56 -0.11
C THR A 465 20.68 5.95 -1.41
N HIS A 466 19.79 5.81 -2.40
CA HIS A 466 20.09 5.21 -3.70
C HIS A 466 19.49 5.98 -4.87
N LEU A 467 20.19 5.95 -6.01
CA LEU A 467 19.70 6.43 -7.29
C LEU A 467 19.02 5.28 -8.04
N ILE A 468 17.71 5.41 -8.29
CA ILE A 468 16.90 4.41 -8.99
C ILE A 468 16.21 5.10 -10.16
N ASN A 469 16.50 4.65 -11.38
CA ASN A 469 15.94 5.22 -12.62
C ASN A 469 16.07 6.77 -12.70
N GLY A 470 17.25 7.30 -12.33
CA GLY A 470 17.53 8.74 -12.35
C GLY A 470 16.86 9.56 -11.23
N LYS A 471 16.23 8.91 -10.25
CA LYS A 471 15.60 9.56 -9.09
C LYS A 471 16.24 9.07 -7.80
N VAL A 472 16.47 9.98 -6.86
CA VAL A 472 17.09 9.66 -5.56
C VAL A 472 16.00 9.27 -4.56
N TYR A 473 16.16 8.13 -3.91
CA TYR A 473 15.30 7.61 -2.86
C TYR A 473 16.12 7.38 -1.60
N SER A 474 15.46 7.37 -0.43
CA SER A 474 16.09 6.96 0.81
C SER A 474 15.24 5.94 1.54
N PHE A 475 15.88 4.87 1.97
CA PHE A 475 15.31 3.78 2.73
C PHE A 475 15.89 3.80 4.13
N ASP A 476 15.05 3.53 5.13
CA ASP A 476 15.48 3.45 6.52
C ASP A 476 16.59 2.40 6.70
N LYS A 477 17.67 2.75 7.43
CA LYS A 477 18.88 1.93 7.52
C LYS A 477 18.69 0.60 8.25
N TYR A 478 17.56 0.42 8.96
CA TYR A 478 17.28 -0.80 9.72
C TYR A 478 16.13 -1.60 9.11
N SER A 479 15.04 -0.91 8.77
CA SER A 479 13.82 -1.55 8.29
C SER A 479 13.72 -1.64 6.76
N GLY A 480 14.53 -0.88 6.02
CA GLY A 480 14.42 -0.74 4.57
C GLY A 480 13.18 0.06 4.11
N ALA A 481 12.42 0.64 5.04
CA ALA A 481 11.22 1.40 4.72
C ALA A 481 11.56 2.67 3.93
N MET A 482 10.94 2.85 2.78
CA MET A 482 11.10 4.04 1.93
C MET A 482 10.57 5.27 2.65
N ARG A 483 11.35 6.35 2.66
CA ARG A 483 10.91 7.67 3.11
C ARG A 483 10.03 8.29 2.02
N ALA A 484 8.79 8.61 2.35
CA ALA A 484 7.86 9.28 1.45
C ALA A 484 6.98 10.27 2.23
N ASN A 485 6.67 11.38 1.58
CA ASN A 485 5.89 12.49 2.15
C ASN A 485 6.42 12.96 3.51
N THR A 486 7.75 13.09 3.64
CA THR A 486 8.40 13.36 4.93
C THR A 486 9.65 14.20 4.79
N PHE A 487 9.88 15.07 5.78
CA PHE A 487 11.20 15.66 6.03
C PHE A 487 12.10 14.65 6.75
N PHE A 488 13.39 14.67 6.46
CA PHE A 488 14.36 13.75 7.04
C PHE A 488 15.73 14.41 7.14
N TYR A 489 16.37 14.34 8.31
CA TYR A 489 17.74 14.80 8.46
C TYR A 489 18.73 13.76 7.92
N ASN A 490 19.44 14.12 6.85
CA ASN A 490 20.47 13.29 6.26
C ASN A 490 21.83 13.65 6.89
N SER A 491 22.42 12.69 7.60
CA SER A 491 23.70 12.87 8.29
C SER A 491 24.90 13.03 7.34
N GLU A 492 24.81 12.51 6.12
CA GLU A 492 25.90 12.57 5.12
C GLU A 492 25.99 13.96 4.50
N THR A 493 24.84 14.55 4.15
CA THR A 493 24.77 15.93 3.64
C THR A 493 24.62 16.98 4.75
N LYS A 494 24.53 16.54 6.01
CA LYS A 494 24.33 17.37 7.22
C LYS A 494 23.14 18.33 7.12
N GLY A 495 22.07 17.92 6.45
CA GLY A 495 20.92 18.78 6.19
C GLY A 495 19.58 18.04 6.17
N THR A 496 18.50 18.80 6.37
CA THR A 496 17.14 18.25 6.28
C THR A 496 16.72 18.18 4.82
N GLN A 497 16.31 17.02 4.34
CA GLN A 497 15.81 16.76 2.99
C GLN A 497 14.30 16.50 3.03
N TYR A 498 13.62 16.60 1.89
CA TYR A 498 12.22 16.20 1.76
C TYR A 498 12.04 15.18 0.64
N TYR A 499 11.31 14.11 0.96
CA TYR A 499 10.91 13.07 0.00
C TYR A 499 9.43 13.20 -0.31
N ASP A 500 9.07 13.27 -1.59
CA ASP A 500 7.69 13.46 -2.03
C ASP A 500 6.81 12.21 -1.79
N SER A 501 5.55 12.25 -2.21
CA SER A 501 4.60 11.13 -2.02
C SER A 501 5.00 9.86 -2.77
N LYS A 502 5.89 9.95 -3.76
CA LYS A 502 6.47 8.81 -4.48
C LYS A 502 7.80 8.37 -3.86
N GLY A 503 8.28 9.03 -2.81
CA GLY A 503 9.55 8.78 -2.15
C GLY A 503 10.76 9.41 -2.83
N GLN A 504 10.54 10.32 -3.79
CA GLN A 504 11.61 10.96 -4.54
C GLN A 504 12.14 12.17 -3.79
N LEU A 505 13.47 12.30 -3.67
CA LEU A 505 14.11 13.49 -3.11
C LEU A 505 13.73 14.72 -3.93
N VAL A 506 13.28 15.77 -3.25
CA VAL A 506 12.88 17.04 -3.86
C VAL A 506 14.05 18.01 -3.93
N PHE A 507 14.14 18.72 -5.05
CA PHE A 507 15.10 19.79 -5.33
C PHE A 507 14.34 21.06 -5.73
N GLY A 508 14.92 22.23 -5.49
CA GLY A 508 14.33 23.52 -5.84
C GLY A 508 13.13 23.91 -5.00
N GLU A 509 12.33 24.85 -5.50
CA GLU A 509 11.14 25.31 -4.78
C GLU A 509 10.01 24.27 -4.83
N LYS A 510 9.43 23.98 -3.67
CA LYS A 510 8.28 23.09 -3.55
C LYS A 510 7.29 23.62 -2.53
N ARG A 511 6.02 23.65 -2.93
CA ARG A 511 4.90 23.87 -2.01
C ARG A 511 4.55 22.57 -1.29
N ILE A 512 4.59 22.59 0.04
CA ILE A 512 4.26 21.46 0.91
C ILE A 512 3.23 21.97 1.93
N GLY A 513 2.00 21.44 1.85
CA GLY A 513 0.86 22.03 2.56
C GLY A 513 0.64 23.49 2.14
N ASN A 514 0.61 24.39 3.13
CA ASN A 514 0.35 25.81 2.90
C ASN A 514 1.61 26.65 2.66
N PHE A 515 2.81 26.06 2.74
CA PHE A 515 4.06 26.81 2.72
C PHE A 515 4.92 26.42 1.52
N TRP A 516 5.66 27.39 1.00
CA TRP A 516 6.75 27.15 0.07
C TRP A 516 8.05 26.90 0.83
N TYR A 517 8.83 25.96 0.32
CA TYR A 517 10.15 25.57 0.80
C TYR A 517 11.13 25.60 -0.37
N LEU A 518 12.42 25.83 -0.09
CA LEU A 518 13.49 25.72 -1.08
C LEU A 518 14.45 24.60 -0.67
N PHE A 519 14.71 23.69 -1.60
CA PHE A 519 15.70 22.63 -1.44
C PHE A 519 16.88 22.88 -2.36
N ASP A 520 18.08 22.75 -1.83
CA ASP A 520 19.34 22.94 -2.55
C ASP A 520 19.38 22.08 -3.82
N LYS A 521 19.78 22.67 -4.95
CA LYS A 521 19.76 22.01 -6.27
C LYS A 521 20.69 20.81 -6.39
N ASN A 522 21.71 20.70 -5.53
CA ASN A 522 22.71 19.64 -5.61
C ASN A 522 22.48 18.56 -4.56
N THR A 523 22.21 18.99 -3.32
CA THR A 523 22.12 18.13 -2.14
C THR A 523 20.68 17.81 -1.74
N GLY A 524 19.69 18.58 -2.20
CA GLY A 524 18.30 18.49 -1.75
C GLY A 524 18.09 18.96 -0.30
N ASN A 525 19.10 19.58 0.32
CA ASN A 525 19.00 20.09 1.68
C ASN A 525 18.09 21.33 1.73
N LEU A 526 17.26 21.43 2.76
CA LEU A 526 16.35 22.53 3.02
C LEU A 526 17.16 23.81 3.29
N LEU A 527 16.90 24.84 2.49
CA LEU A 527 17.51 26.16 2.61
C LEU A 527 16.62 27.08 3.45
N THR A 528 17.27 27.93 4.25
CA THR A 528 16.64 28.92 5.12
C THR A 528 17.30 30.29 4.97
N GLY A 529 16.73 31.33 5.57
CA GLY A 529 17.22 32.70 5.48
C GLY A 529 16.95 33.36 4.11
N PHE A 530 17.74 34.37 3.79
CA PHE A 530 17.67 35.04 2.49
C PHE A 530 18.19 34.13 1.38
N GLN A 531 17.40 33.98 0.33
CA GLN A 531 17.74 33.15 -0.83
C GLN A 531 17.51 33.93 -2.12
N ASN A 532 18.56 34.04 -2.94
CA ASN A 532 18.44 34.55 -4.31
C ASN A 532 18.10 33.38 -5.23
N LEU A 533 16.96 33.47 -5.91
CA LEU A 533 16.42 32.36 -6.69
C LEU A 533 16.82 32.36 -8.17
N LYS A 534 17.78 33.21 -8.56
CA LYS A 534 18.26 33.29 -9.96
C LYS A 534 18.72 31.94 -10.48
N ASP A 535 19.45 31.19 -9.65
CA ASP A 535 19.94 29.84 -9.93
C ASP A 535 18.83 28.78 -10.02
N TYR A 536 17.62 29.12 -9.58
CA TYR A 536 16.42 28.29 -9.66
C TYR A 536 15.47 28.80 -10.76
N GLY A 537 15.95 29.64 -11.67
CA GLY A 537 15.20 30.16 -12.81
C GLY A 537 14.29 31.34 -12.49
N GLN A 538 14.44 31.98 -11.33
CA GLN A 538 13.58 33.10 -10.91
C GLN A 538 14.38 34.31 -10.48
N ASN A 539 14.13 35.47 -11.10
CA ASN A 539 14.81 36.71 -10.74
C ASN A 539 14.16 37.38 -9.51
N LYS A 540 14.30 36.78 -8.33
CA LYS A 540 13.80 37.33 -7.06
C LYS A 540 14.64 36.88 -5.87
N THR A 541 14.70 37.72 -4.85
CA THR A 541 15.20 37.35 -3.51
C THR A 541 14.00 37.10 -2.61
N VAL A 542 14.03 36.02 -1.83
CA VAL A 542 12.97 35.67 -0.86
C VAL A 542 13.59 35.37 0.50
N TYR A 543 12.76 35.22 1.53
CA TYR A 543 13.21 34.81 2.85
C TYR A 543 12.46 33.58 3.34
N TYR A 544 13.20 32.56 3.74
CA TYR A 544 12.70 31.34 4.36
C TYR A 544 12.98 31.36 5.87
N ASN A 545 11.97 31.16 6.71
CA ASN A 545 12.15 31.18 8.17
C ASN A 545 12.99 29.97 8.66
N SER A 546 13.23 29.87 9.98
CA SER A 546 14.01 28.76 10.57
C SER A 546 13.38 27.37 10.38
N LYS A 547 12.09 27.30 10.04
CA LYS A 547 11.38 26.06 9.65
C LYS A 547 11.41 25.82 8.14
N GLY A 548 12.08 26.68 7.37
CA GLY A 548 12.16 26.61 5.92
C GLY A 548 10.93 27.12 5.18
N GLN A 549 10.04 27.86 5.83
CA GLN A 549 8.80 28.36 5.22
C GLN A 549 9.02 29.77 4.65
N MET A 550 8.65 29.99 3.40
CA MET A 550 8.75 31.31 2.75
C MET A 550 7.85 32.33 3.47
N LEU A 551 8.39 33.53 3.72
CA LEU A 551 7.66 34.63 4.35
C LEU A 551 7.10 35.63 3.33
N TYR A 552 6.08 36.37 3.78
CA TYR A 552 5.31 37.31 2.97
C TYR A 552 5.03 38.59 3.78
N GLY A 553 4.73 39.69 3.09
CA GLY A 553 4.38 40.97 3.73
C GLY A 553 5.54 41.60 4.49
N GLN A 554 5.22 42.46 5.46
CA GLN A 554 6.23 43.12 6.29
C GLN A 554 6.78 42.16 7.33
N GLN A 555 8.11 42.02 7.39
CA GLN A 555 8.81 41.13 8.31
C GLN A 555 9.97 41.86 8.97
N LYS A 556 10.11 41.73 10.30
CA LYS A 556 11.26 42.26 11.04
C LYS A 556 12.30 41.16 11.23
N ILE A 557 13.42 41.26 10.54
CA ILE A 557 14.49 40.25 10.52
C ILE A 557 15.79 40.95 10.92
N ASN A 558 16.50 40.42 11.93
CA ASN A 558 17.75 40.97 12.44
C ASN A 558 17.71 42.49 12.70
N GLY A 559 16.61 43.00 13.27
CA GLY A 559 16.43 44.41 13.61
C GLY A 559 15.91 45.30 12.47
N HIS A 560 15.95 44.85 11.22
CA HIS A 560 15.49 45.60 10.05
C HIS A 560 14.11 45.12 9.57
N TRP A 561 13.30 46.05 9.09
CA TRP A 561 12.04 45.71 8.43
C TRP A 561 12.26 45.51 6.94
N TYR A 562 11.73 44.41 6.41
CA TYR A 562 11.70 44.06 4.99
C TYR A 562 10.25 43.95 4.53
N PHE A 563 10.02 44.01 3.22
CA PHE A 563 8.72 43.76 2.62
C PHE A 563 8.82 42.71 1.52
N PHE A 564 8.07 41.63 1.67
CA PHE A 564 7.97 40.56 0.69
C PHE A 564 6.59 40.62 0.02
N ASP A 565 6.57 40.49 -1.30
CA ASP A 565 5.36 40.45 -2.11
C ASP A 565 4.40 39.37 -1.59
N LYS A 566 3.12 39.72 -1.34
CA LYS A 566 2.15 38.81 -0.72
C LYS A 566 1.83 37.56 -1.56
N ASN A 567 2.11 37.58 -2.86
CA ASN A 567 1.81 36.47 -3.77
C ASN A 567 3.06 35.65 -4.09
N SER A 568 4.15 36.32 -4.45
CA SER A 568 5.36 35.69 -4.99
C SER A 568 6.47 35.49 -3.95
N GLY A 569 6.38 36.14 -2.79
CA GLY A 569 7.43 36.19 -1.76
C GLY A 569 8.63 37.06 -2.14
N ALA A 570 8.62 37.70 -3.32
CA ALA A 570 9.73 38.52 -3.79
C ALA A 570 9.95 39.74 -2.88
N MET A 571 11.19 39.92 -2.41
CA MET A 571 11.59 41.10 -1.66
C MET A 571 11.40 42.36 -2.51
N LYS A 572 10.73 43.35 -1.94
CA LYS A 572 10.45 44.64 -2.58
C LYS A 572 11.44 45.69 -2.11
N TYR A 573 11.67 46.66 -3.00
CA TYR A 573 12.59 47.78 -2.81
C TYR A 573 11.87 49.09 -3.15
N GLY A 574 12.47 50.22 -2.81
CA GLY A 574 11.96 51.55 -3.10
C GLY A 574 10.68 51.91 -2.35
N PHE A 575 9.91 52.83 -2.92
CA PHE A 575 8.63 53.26 -2.36
C PHE A 575 7.60 52.13 -2.40
N GLN A 576 7.02 51.81 -1.24
CA GLN A 576 5.99 50.78 -1.11
C GLN A 576 4.80 51.31 -0.33
N ARG A 577 3.61 51.13 -0.88
CA ARG A 577 2.35 51.42 -0.18
C ARG A 577 1.95 50.19 0.64
N ILE A 578 1.83 50.36 1.94
CA ILE A 578 1.40 49.32 2.89
C ILE A 578 -0.07 49.54 3.18
N GLU A 579 -0.92 48.87 2.40
CA GLU A 579 -2.35 49.17 2.33
C GLU A 579 -3.06 49.00 3.68
N ASP A 580 -2.76 47.90 4.38
CA ASP A 580 -3.34 47.59 5.69
C ASP A 580 -3.00 48.65 6.76
N GLN A 581 -1.90 49.39 6.58
CA GLN A 581 -1.46 50.45 7.49
C GLN A 581 -1.65 51.85 6.91
N LYS A 582 -2.24 51.97 5.70
CA LYS A 582 -2.48 53.22 4.97
C LYS A 582 -1.28 54.16 4.93
N LYS A 583 -0.06 53.61 4.84
CA LYS A 583 1.19 54.38 4.81
C LYS A 583 2.06 54.02 3.61
N THR A 584 2.81 54.99 3.12
CA THR A 584 3.89 54.75 2.15
C THR A 584 5.20 54.70 2.91
N VAL A 585 6.07 53.74 2.62
CA VAL A 585 7.40 53.61 3.23
C VAL A 585 8.43 53.48 2.12
N TYR A 586 9.72 53.51 2.46
CA TYR A 586 10.79 53.25 1.52
C TYR A 586 11.72 52.15 2.02
N TYR A 587 12.01 51.18 1.15
CA TYR A 587 12.98 50.12 1.37
C TYR A 587 14.24 50.40 0.53
N ASN A 588 15.42 50.44 1.15
CA ASN A 588 16.67 50.72 0.44
C ASN A 588 17.13 49.53 -0.42
N ASN A 589 18.30 49.62 -1.06
CA ASN A 589 18.81 48.57 -1.95
C ASN A 589 19.16 47.26 -1.23
N GLU A 590 19.41 47.30 0.08
CA GLU A 590 19.55 46.12 0.94
C GLU A 590 18.19 45.54 1.39
N GLY A 591 17.08 46.20 1.05
CA GLY A 591 15.73 45.81 1.43
C GLY A 591 15.29 46.29 2.81
N HIS A 592 16.06 47.15 3.47
CA HIS A 592 15.75 47.71 4.79
C HIS A 592 14.79 48.90 4.67
N MET A 593 13.74 48.91 5.50
CA MET A 593 12.90 50.10 5.68
C MET A 593 13.73 51.21 6.31
N ILE A 594 13.75 52.39 5.68
CA ILE A 594 14.51 53.56 6.16
C ILE A 594 13.63 54.54 6.93
N TYR A 595 14.29 55.39 7.72
CA TYR A 595 13.67 56.32 8.65
C TYR A 595 14.35 57.69 8.62
N GLY A 596 13.69 58.70 9.15
CA GLY A 596 14.21 60.05 9.25
C GLY A 596 14.34 60.74 7.89
N LEU A 597 15.22 61.73 7.84
CA LEU A 597 15.49 62.54 6.65
C LEU A 597 16.39 61.77 5.67
N GLN A 598 15.95 61.59 4.43
CA GLN A 598 16.59 60.71 3.45
C GLN A 598 16.60 61.38 2.07
N LYS A 599 17.75 61.36 1.38
CA LYS A 599 17.88 61.88 0.02
C LYS A 599 17.78 60.74 -1.00
N ILE A 600 16.70 60.72 -1.78
CA ILE A 600 16.38 59.66 -2.75
C ILE A 600 16.22 60.28 -4.12
N ASN A 601 17.03 59.83 -5.10
CA ASN A 601 17.05 60.35 -6.46
C ASN A 601 17.07 61.89 -6.50
N GLY A 602 17.97 62.50 -5.72
CA GLY A 602 18.15 63.95 -5.63
C GLY A 602 17.14 64.71 -4.77
N ASN A 603 16.00 64.12 -4.41
CA ASN A 603 14.94 64.76 -3.63
C ASN A 603 15.03 64.36 -2.16
N LEU A 604 14.73 65.28 -1.25
CA LEU A 604 14.73 65.04 0.19
C LEU A 604 13.34 64.57 0.65
N TYR A 605 13.28 63.50 1.43
CA TYR A 605 12.05 62.94 2.00
C TYR A 605 12.22 62.77 3.51
N TYR A 606 11.12 62.80 4.25
CA TYR A 606 11.13 62.48 5.68
C TYR A 606 10.22 61.30 5.99
N PHE A 607 10.80 60.23 6.53
CA PHE A 607 10.09 59.05 7.01
C PHE A 607 10.00 59.09 8.54
N ASN A 608 8.80 58.94 9.09
CA ASN A 608 8.58 58.97 10.53
C ASN A 608 9.49 57.95 11.24
N LYS A 609 10.22 58.38 12.28
CA LYS A 609 11.23 57.54 12.97
C LYS A 609 10.64 56.29 13.65
N SER A 610 9.36 56.32 14.02
CA SER A 610 8.70 55.19 14.71
C SER A 610 7.99 54.24 13.74
N SER A 611 7.34 54.79 12.71
CA SER A 611 6.48 54.00 11.81
C SER A 611 7.06 53.77 10.42
N GLY A 612 8.10 54.50 10.02
CA GLY A 612 8.64 54.51 8.66
C GLY A 612 7.72 55.18 7.62
N ALA A 613 6.59 55.75 8.04
CA ALA A 613 5.65 56.40 7.13
C ALA A 613 6.27 57.66 6.50
N MET A 614 6.22 57.76 5.17
CA MET A 614 6.57 58.94 4.41
C MET A 614 5.66 60.09 4.83
N THR A 615 6.26 61.22 5.16
CA THR A 615 5.56 62.40 5.65
C THR A 615 5.23 63.33 4.49
N THR A 616 4.07 63.99 4.58
CA THR A 616 3.65 65.07 3.70
C THR A 616 3.20 66.26 4.54
N GLY A 617 3.21 67.45 3.97
CA GLY A 617 2.89 68.70 4.65
C GLY A 617 3.99 69.21 5.56
N TRP A 618 3.61 70.11 6.48
CA TRP A 618 4.50 70.73 7.45
C TRP A 618 5.03 69.71 8.46
N SER A 619 6.36 69.65 8.58
CA SER A 619 7.03 68.64 9.40
C SER A 619 8.24 69.23 10.12
N TYR A 620 8.29 69.02 11.43
CA TYR A 620 9.49 69.23 12.23
C TYR A 620 10.46 68.08 12.00
N VAL A 621 11.70 68.41 11.65
CA VAL A 621 12.79 67.46 11.49
C VAL A 621 13.74 67.60 12.67
N GLU A 622 13.71 66.62 13.58
CA GLU A 622 14.47 66.68 14.84
C GLU A 622 15.99 66.82 14.64
N ASN A 623 16.54 66.20 13.58
CA ASN A 623 17.99 66.13 13.36
C ASN A 623 18.63 67.51 13.10
N ASP A 624 17.94 68.41 12.39
CA ASP A 624 18.40 69.78 12.14
C ASP A 624 17.67 70.81 13.01
N GLY A 625 16.56 70.41 13.64
CA GLY A 625 15.74 71.24 14.51
C GLY A 625 14.84 72.21 13.73
N LYS A 626 14.59 71.98 12.43
CA LYS A 626 13.94 72.95 11.55
C LYS A 626 12.61 72.45 11.03
N LEU A 627 11.84 73.38 10.47
CA LEU A 627 10.56 73.11 9.85
C LEU A 627 10.75 72.98 8.33
N HIS A 628 10.27 71.86 7.78
CA HIS A 628 10.27 71.56 6.35
C HIS A 628 8.82 71.46 5.86
N TYR A 629 8.61 71.65 4.56
CA TYR A 629 7.34 71.30 3.92
C TYR A 629 7.56 70.24 2.86
N PHE A 630 6.92 69.09 3.05
CA PHE A 630 6.95 67.99 2.09
C PHE A 630 5.71 68.04 1.21
N ASP A 631 5.86 68.00 -0.11
CA ASP A 631 4.73 68.05 -1.04
C ASP A 631 3.83 66.79 -0.93
N LYS A 632 2.78 66.73 -1.76
CA LYS A 632 1.86 65.57 -1.79
C LYS A 632 2.53 64.23 -2.14
N ASN A 633 3.72 64.28 -2.76
CA ASN A 633 4.54 63.13 -3.10
C ASN A 633 5.65 62.89 -2.05
N GLY A 634 5.69 63.68 -0.97
CA GLY A 634 6.66 63.57 0.12
C GLY A 634 8.01 64.25 -0.14
N LYS A 635 8.15 65.04 -1.22
CA LYS A 635 9.40 65.74 -1.55
C LYS A 635 9.51 67.06 -0.80
N SER A 636 10.64 67.34 -0.17
CA SER A 636 10.91 68.64 0.45
C SER A 636 10.95 69.72 -0.63
N VAL A 637 10.25 70.83 -0.39
CA VAL A 637 10.21 71.96 -1.31
C VAL A 637 11.36 72.93 -1.04
N THR A 638 11.83 73.62 -2.08
CA THR A 638 12.89 74.64 -2.00
C THR A 638 12.47 75.92 -2.73
N GLY A 639 13.09 77.06 -2.40
CA GLY A 639 12.79 78.35 -3.01
C GLY A 639 11.46 78.96 -2.54
N THR A 640 10.89 79.84 -3.36
CA THR A 640 9.62 80.52 -3.08
C THR A 640 8.43 79.64 -3.46
N VAL A 641 7.62 79.24 -2.49
CA VAL A 641 6.48 78.31 -2.72
C VAL A 641 5.21 78.81 -2.04
N LYS A 642 4.09 78.75 -2.78
CA LYS A 642 2.75 79.04 -2.25
C LYS A 642 2.13 77.77 -1.67
N ILE A 643 1.78 77.79 -0.38
CA ILE A 643 1.18 76.66 0.34
C ILE A 643 -0.10 77.16 1.02
N GLY A 644 -1.25 76.65 0.57
CA GLY A 644 -2.55 77.24 0.93
C GLY A 644 -2.64 78.69 0.42
N ASN A 645 -3.02 79.61 1.30
CA ASN A 645 -3.16 81.03 0.96
C ASN A 645 -1.87 81.83 1.16
N ASN A 646 -0.81 81.22 1.71
CA ASN A 646 0.41 81.92 2.12
C ASN A 646 1.59 81.55 1.23
N THR A 647 2.53 82.48 1.05
CA THR A 647 3.80 82.27 0.34
C THR A 647 4.94 82.13 1.34
N TYR A 648 5.76 81.10 1.19
CA TYR A 648 6.87 80.78 2.08
C TYR A 648 8.18 80.71 1.29
N GLN A 649 9.30 80.99 1.95
CA GLN A 649 10.65 80.87 1.39
C GLN A 649 11.37 79.69 2.04
N PHE A 650 11.95 78.81 1.24
CA PHE A 650 12.74 77.68 1.71
C PHE A 650 14.15 77.75 1.13
N ASN A 651 15.16 77.39 1.93
CA ASN A 651 16.54 77.35 1.43
C ASN A 651 16.80 76.12 0.55
N LEU A 652 18.02 75.97 0.03
CA LEU A 652 18.40 74.83 -0.83
C LEU A 652 18.39 73.47 -0.11
N ASN A 653 18.38 73.46 1.22
CA ASN A 653 18.24 72.24 2.04
C ASN A 653 16.77 71.90 2.37
N GLY A 654 15.82 72.76 1.98
CA GLY A 654 14.39 72.59 2.25
C GLY A 654 13.91 73.18 3.58
N ASP A 655 14.80 73.88 4.30
CA ASP A 655 14.45 74.50 5.57
C ASP A 655 13.61 75.75 5.33
N LEU A 656 12.54 75.94 6.13
CA LEU A 656 11.78 77.19 6.15
C LEU A 656 12.69 78.36 6.57
N ILE A 657 12.72 79.40 5.75
CA ILE A 657 13.37 80.67 6.07
C ILE A 657 12.36 81.54 6.80
N THR A 658 12.70 81.89 8.05
CA THR A 658 11.95 82.85 8.86
C THR A 658 12.84 84.02 9.23
N ASP A 659 12.27 85.06 9.83
CA ASP A 659 13.06 86.06 10.52
C ASP A 659 13.78 85.45 11.74
N ASN A 660 14.86 86.09 12.18
CA ASN A 660 15.69 85.59 13.30
C ASN A 660 15.05 85.82 14.68
N ASN A 661 13.75 86.12 14.75
CA ASN A 661 13.07 86.43 16.00
C ASN A 661 12.33 85.22 16.55
N ARG A 662 12.12 85.22 17.87
CA ARG A 662 11.23 84.26 18.52
C ARG A 662 9.78 84.60 18.18
N HIS A 663 9.07 83.73 17.48
CA HIS A 663 7.68 83.95 17.10
C HIS A 663 6.88 82.65 17.01
N GLN A 664 5.57 82.76 17.19
CA GLN A 664 4.64 81.65 16.94
C GLN A 664 4.32 81.60 15.45
N PHE A 665 4.43 80.41 14.86
CA PHE A 665 4.13 80.15 13.46
C PHE A 665 2.90 79.24 13.35
N LEU A 666 1.86 79.72 12.66
CA LEU A 666 0.69 78.93 12.31
C LEU A 666 0.87 78.36 10.91
N SER A 667 1.04 77.05 10.82
CA SER A 667 1.09 76.38 9.53
C SER A 667 -0.26 76.40 8.82
N SER A 668 -0.25 76.25 7.50
CA SER A 668 -1.48 76.24 6.68
C SER A 668 -2.43 75.08 7.01
N ASP A 669 -1.94 74.02 7.68
CA ASP A 669 -2.74 72.90 8.19
C ASP A 669 -3.17 73.09 9.66
N GLY A 670 -3.06 74.31 10.21
CA GLY A 670 -3.61 74.68 11.51
C GLY A 670 -2.75 74.30 12.72
N LYS A 671 -1.50 73.88 12.51
CA LYS A 671 -0.59 73.52 13.60
C LYS A 671 0.25 74.72 14.01
N TRP A 672 0.37 74.92 15.31
CA TRP A 672 1.21 75.97 15.88
C TRP A 672 2.59 75.44 16.19
N PHE A 673 3.62 76.16 15.77
CA PHE A 673 5.02 75.93 16.09
C PHE A 673 5.59 77.18 16.77
N LEU A 674 6.64 77.02 17.55
CA LEU A 674 7.40 78.14 18.10
C LEU A 674 8.78 78.12 17.50
N LEU A 675 9.13 79.17 16.77
CA LEU A 675 10.44 79.29 16.15
C LEU A 675 11.29 80.33 16.86
N GLU A 676 12.60 80.10 16.90
CA GLU A 676 13.61 81.05 17.33
C GLU A 676 14.86 80.83 16.48
N ASN A 677 15.34 81.88 15.79
CA ASN A 677 16.45 81.78 14.83
C ASN A 677 16.28 80.65 13.79
N GLY A 678 15.05 80.47 13.29
CA GLY A 678 14.70 79.43 12.30
C GLY A 678 14.67 77.99 12.83
N LYS A 679 14.84 77.77 14.14
CA LYS A 679 14.69 76.44 14.77
C LYS A 679 13.39 76.33 15.53
N VAL A 680 12.78 75.15 15.49
CA VAL A 680 11.57 74.83 16.27
C VAL A 680 11.96 74.54 17.71
N LEU A 681 11.35 75.27 18.63
CA LEU A 681 11.43 75.03 20.06
C LEU A 681 10.38 74.01 20.48
N THR A 682 10.80 73.04 21.29
CA THR A 682 9.93 71.97 21.80
C THR A 682 9.87 71.98 23.32
N GLY A 683 9.01 71.13 23.89
CA GLY A 683 8.78 71.01 25.32
C GLY A 683 7.97 72.16 25.91
N TRP A 684 8.15 72.38 27.22
CA TRP A 684 7.49 73.44 27.98
C TRP A 684 7.99 74.82 27.56
N GLN A 685 7.07 75.70 27.18
CA GLN A 685 7.38 77.05 26.72
C GLN A 685 6.46 78.07 27.39
N THR A 686 7.03 79.20 27.81
CA THR A 686 6.24 80.36 28.27
C THR A 686 6.19 81.41 27.17
N ILE A 687 4.98 81.84 26.83
CA ILE A 687 4.68 82.89 25.85
C ILE A 687 4.32 84.13 26.65
N LYS A 688 5.33 84.97 26.92
CA LYS A 688 5.26 86.05 27.93
C LYS A 688 4.22 87.13 27.57
N ASP A 689 4.16 87.50 26.30
CA ASP A 689 3.23 88.48 25.74
C ASP A 689 1.75 88.04 25.84
N GLN A 690 1.50 86.74 25.90
CA GLN A 690 0.16 86.16 26.05
C GLN A 690 -0.10 85.60 27.46
N ASN A 691 0.86 85.77 28.39
CA ASN A 691 0.83 85.24 29.75
C ASN A 691 0.36 83.77 29.82
N LYS A 692 0.88 82.90 28.94
CA LYS A 692 0.52 81.48 28.90
C LYS A 692 1.73 80.57 28.90
N THR A 693 1.59 79.43 29.57
CA THR A 693 2.50 78.30 29.45
C THR A 693 1.87 77.26 28.53
N VAL A 694 2.62 76.78 27.55
CA VAL A 694 2.18 75.81 26.55
C VAL A 694 3.21 74.68 26.46
N TYR A 695 2.84 73.59 25.79
CA TYR A 695 3.77 72.51 25.49
C TYR A 695 3.81 72.23 24.00
N TYR A 696 5.00 72.26 23.42
CA TYR A 696 5.26 71.83 22.04
C TYR A 696 5.79 70.41 22.06
N ASP A 697 5.20 69.50 21.28
CA ASP A 697 5.61 68.10 21.28
C ASP A 697 7.08 67.94 20.88
N LYS A 698 7.80 67.06 21.58
CA LYS A 698 9.22 66.84 21.32
C LYS A 698 9.49 66.13 19.98
N ASN A 699 8.54 65.35 19.47
CA ASN A 699 8.71 64.55 18.26
C ASN A 699 8.16 65.27 17.02
N SER A 700 7.01 65.94 17.14
CA SER A 700 6.34 66.62 16.02
C SER A 700 6.50 68.13 16.03
N GLY A 701 6.98 68.73 17.12
CA GLY A 701 7.28 70.16 17.23
C GLY A 701 6.06 71.07 17.35
N ASN A 702 4.83 70.56 17.20
CA ASN A 702 3.62 71.37 17.27
C ASN A 702 3.07 71.51 18.69
N MET A 703 2.38 72.62 18.96
CA MET A 703 1.69 72.88 20.22
C MET A 703 0.63 71.80 20.48
N LEU A 704 0.57 71.31 21.71
CA LEU A 704 -0.41 70.35 22.17
C LEU A 704 -1.64 71.03 22.79
N TYR A 705 -2.77 70.32 22.75
CA TYR A 705 -4.08 70.76 23.24
C TYR A 705 -4.75 69.64 24.03
N GLY A 706 -5.75 69.97 24.84
CA GLY A 706 -6.52 68.99 25.58
C GLY A 706 -5.71 68.24 26.64
N GLN A 707 -6.15 67.04 26.99
CA GLN A 707 -5.45 66.21 27.97
C GLN A 707 -4.23 65.53 27.34
N GLN A 708 -3.06 65.68 27.98
CA GLN A 708 -1.81 65.10 27.52
C GLN A 708 -1.06 64.43 28.67
N TYR A 709 -0.47 63.26 28.39
CA TYR A 709 0.37 62.55 29.34
C TYR A 709 1.84 62.79 29.02
N ILE A 710 2.54 63.54 29.87
CA ILE A 710 3.90 64.03 29.62
C ILE A 710 4.75 63.72 30.85
N ASN A 711 5.86 63.00 30.65
CA ASN A 711 6.83 62.66 31.69
C ASN A 711 6.21 62.10 32.99
N GLY A 712 5.23 61.20 32.88
CA GLY A 712 4.61 60.55 34.05
C GLY A 712 3.39 61.26 34.65
N HIS A 713 2.99 62.41 34.11
CA HIS A 713 1.87 63.20 34.66
C HIS A 713 0.87 63.59 33.57
N TRP A 714 -0.40 63.69 33.95
CA TRP A 714 -1.45 64.25 33.11
C TRP A 714 -1.52 65.77 33.25
N TYR A 715 -1.60 66.47 32.12
CA TYR A 715 -1.80 67.91 32.01
C TYR A 715 -3.05 68.19 31.18
N LEU A 716 -3.65 69.36 31.35
CA LEU A 716 -4.73 69.85 30.50
C LEU A 716 -4.31 71.15 29.84
N PHE A 717 -4.39 71.21 28.51
CA PHE A 717 -4.18 72.41 27.73
C PHE A 717 -5.51 72.88 27.14
N ASP A 718 -5.71 74.19 27.15
CA ASP A 718 -6.88 74.83 26.56
C ASP A 718 -7.01 74.49 25.06
N ASN A 719 -8.18 74.02 24.62
CA ASN A 719 -8.37 73.56 23.24
C ASN A 719 -8.28 74.66 22.17
N ALA A 720 -8.33 75.95 22.55
CA ALA A 720 -8.22 77.06 21.61
C ALA A 720 -6.85 77.74 21.67
N SER A 721 -6.38 78.05 22.87
CA SER A 721 -5.17 78.85 23.08
C SER A 721 -3.90 78.03 23.34
N GLY A 722 -4.05 76.74 23.66
CA GLY A 722 -2.97 75.85 24.09
C GLY A 722 -2.46 76.13 25.51
N ALA A 723 -3.04 77.09 26.23
CA ALA A 723 -2.61 77.46 27.57
C ALA A 723 -2.86 76.32 28.57
N MET A 724 -1.82 75.96 29.33
CA MET A 724 -1.91 74.98 30.41
C MET A 724 -2.93 75.45 31.46
N LYS A 725 -3.86 74.56 31.83
CA LYS A 725 -4.85 74.79 32.87
C LYS A 725 -4.33 74.27 34.21
N THR A 726 -4.69 74.99 35.27
CA THR A 726 -4.49 74.59 36.67
C THR A 726 -5.83 74.68 37.42
N GLY A 727 -5.86 74.23 38.67
CA GLY A 727 -7.04 74.27 39.52
C GLY A 727 -8.09 73.23 39.16
N TRP A 728 -9.33 73.48 39.60
CA TRP A 728 -10.49 72.63 39.33
C TRP A 728 -10.90 72.69 37.86
N GLN A 729 -11.01 71.52 37.22
CA GLN A 729 -11.37 71.41 35.80
C GLN A 729 -12.42 70.31 35.61
N THR A 730 -13.48 70.62 34.86
CA THR A 730 -14.50 69.65 34.46
C THR A 730 -14.25 69.23 33.02
N ILE A 731 -13.87 67.96 32.83
CA ILE A 731 -13.67 67.36 31.50
C ILE A 731 -15.00 66.75 31.08
N LYS A 732 -15.78 67.53 30.33
CA LYS A 732 -17.16 67.21 29.94
C LYS A 732 -17.27 65.86 29.23
N ASP A 733 -16.38 65.59 28.28
CA ASP A 733 -16.40 64.36 27.47
C ASP A 733 -16.14 63.08 28.29
N GLN A 734 -15.51 63.22 29.47
CA GLN A 734 -15.26 62.11 30.39
C GLN A 734 -16.15 62.17 31.63
N ASN A 735 -17.10 63.11 31.67
CA ASN A 735 -18.00 63.38 32.79
C ASN A 735 -17.29 63.36 34.15
N LYS A 736 -16.13 64.01 34.25
CA LYS A 736 -15.34 64.03 35.49
C LYS A 736 -14.84 65.42 35.83
N THR A 737 -14.79 65.71 37.12
CA THR A 737 -14.11 66.87 37.67
C THR A 737 -12.81 66.41 38.31
N VAL A 738 -11.71 67.06 37.95
CA VAL A 738 -10.36 66.78 38.43
C VAL A 738 -9.73 68.07 38.96
N TYR A 739 -8.59 67.94 39.64
CA TYR A 739 -7.79 69.09 40.04
C TYR A 739 -6.37 68.97 39.47
N TYR A 740 -5.90 70.05 38.87
CA TYR A 740 -4.52 70.19 38.40
C TYR A 740 -3.76 71.12 39.36
N ASN A 741 -2.61 70.69 39.89
CA ASN A 741 -1.84 71.49 40.85
C ASN A 741 -1.25 72.77 40.21
N LYS A 742 -0.50 73.57 40.98
CA LYS A 742 0.12 74.81 40.48
C LYS A 742 1.12 74.58 39.34
N GLN A 743 1.70 73.38 39.26
CA GLN A 743 2.57 72.92 38.18
C GLN A 743 1.78 72.32 37.00
N GLY A 744 0.45 72.31 37.05
CA GLY A 744 -0.42 71.79 36.00
C GLY A 744 -0.58 70.27 35.97
N GLN A 745 -0.11 69.55 36.98
CA GLN A 745 -0.19 68.09 37.06
C GLN A 745 -1.51 67.66 37.70
N MET A 746 -2.20 66.69 37.10
CA MET A 746 -3.42 66.10 37.67
C MET A 746 -3.08 65.38 38.98
N VAL A 747 -3.83 65.67 40.04
CA VAL A 747 -3.60 65.06 41.36
C VAL A 747 -4.44 63.79 41.55
N TYR A 748 -3.98 62.92 42.44
CA TYR A 748 -4.58 61.62 42.75
C TYR A 748 -4.61 61.38 44.26
N GLY A 749 -5.47 60.47 44.72
CA GLY A 749 -5.57 60.12 46.14
C GLY A 749 -6.10 61.27 47.00
N LYS A 750 -5.78 61.23 48.29
CA LYS A 750 -6.22 62.25 49.27
C LYS A 750 -5.36 63.51 49.16
N GLN A 751 -5.97 64.67 48.94
CA GLN A 751 -5.30 65.95 48.72
C GLN A 751 -5.98 67.08 49.53
N VAL A 752 -5.21 68.09 49.93
CA VAL A 752 -5.73 69.30 50.61
C VAL A 752 -5.68 70.47 49.63
N ILE A 753 -6.84 71.05 49.30
CA ILE A 753 -7.01 72.15 48.36
C ILE A 753 -7.81 73.24 49.08
N ASP A 754 -7.24 74.44 49.19
CA ASP A 754 -7.83 75.60 49.88
C ASP A 754 -8.38 75.26 51.28
N GLY A 755 -7.61 74.47 52.05
CA GLY A 755 -7.96 74.07 53.43
C GLY A 755 -8.99 72.93 53.54
N LYS A 756 -9.52 72.42 52.42
CA LYS A 756 -10.46 71.28 52.38
C LYS A 756 -9.79 70.02 51.86
N THR A 757 -10.14 68.88 52.46
CA THR A 757 -9.64 67.57 52.02
C THR A 757 -10.56 66.97 50.96
N TYR A 758 -9.98 66.56 49.83
CA TYR A 758 -10.66 65.88 48.74
C TYR A 758 -9.99 64.53 48.47
N THR A 759 -10.76 63.55 48.00
CA THR A 759 -10.22 62.26 47.53
C THR A 759 -10.44 62.14 46.04
N PHE A 760 -9.35 61.92 45.30
CA PHE A 760 -9.35 61.72 43.86
C PHE A 760 -9.08 60.26 43.54
N ASN A 761 -9.80 59.70 42.59
CA ASN A 761 -9.61 58.33 42.14
C ASN A 761 -8.18 58.12 41.61
N GLU A 762 -7.49 57.08 42.10
CA GLU A 762 -6.07 56.84 41.80
C GLU A 762 -5.77 56.53 40.32
N LYS A 763 -6.79 56.16 39.53
CA LYS A 763 -6.63 55.88 38.11
C LYS A 763 -7.15 57.02 37.24
N SER A 764 -8.37 57.49 37.50
CA SER A 764 -9.04 58.45 36.63
C SER A 764 -8.78 59.92 37.01
N GLY A 765 -8.29 60.18 38.22
CA GLY A 765 -8.12 61.51 38.79
C GLY A 765 -9.45 62.21 39.12
N ALA A 766 -10.60 61.53 38.98
CA ALA A 766 -11.91 62.10 39.26
C ALA A 766 -12.12 62.30 40.76
N VAL A 767 -12.62 63.46 41.17
CA VAL A 767 -13.01 63.72 42.56
C VAL A 767 -14.27 62.93 42.88
N SER A 768 -14.25 62.20 43.99
CA SER A 768 -15.48 61.67 44.60
C SER A 768 -16.16 62.81 45.35
N LYS A 769 -17.37 63.21 44.95
CA LYS A 769 -18.19 64.12 45.77
C LYS A 769 -18.42 63.45 47.13
N PHE A 770 -18.05 64.14 48.21
CA PHE A 770 -18.59 63.88 49.54
C PHE A 770 -19.77 64.81 49.76
#